data_AF-A0A432QSK1-F1
#
_entry.id   AF-A0A432QSK1-F1
#
_cell.length_a   1.000
_cell.length_b   1.000
_cell.length_c   1.000
_cell.angle_alpha   90.00
_cell.angle_beta   90.00
_cell.angle_gamma   90.00
#
_symmetry.space_group_name_H-M   'P 1'
#
loop_
_entity.id
_entity.type
_entity.pdbx_description
1 polymer ?
#
loop_
_entity_poly.entity_id
_entity_poly.type
_entity_poly.pdbx_seq_one_letter_code
_entity_poly.pdbx_strand_id
1 'polypeptide(L)'
;MTVSDPCKLSELQNISPEPGRPVLLFQQDDHAVYWLGSAEHSVFRCNSYLIRDGDQGVLIDPGGKNIFREIKKNLTGLMPLQQLTGMVLSHQDPDVAASMPDWLQLQPGLRVFATPRTHVLLPYYGSGEYRAVDVEQHERFQFNSNNELLFIPSPFLHFPGAVTTIDFTSGYLFSGDVWAALDTEWRLVVDDFAGHTAKMDLFHKDYMAGNAASRGYAESLSGQVIRALLPQHGSIIPEEFMGAALDYLKNLQCGLDLIYPCLEFCPLSDYESCEKSLVNNRDVFPDEDVSENGFIPETEMYAPHLQQALEQAARQAHLKDLAVHRLKISDLCLKQKEARLKEAQALGHIGHWEWDIQTGQVRWSDEVYRIGGHEVNEFKPSYETFLKYVHPDDRQMVEDAVAEAIEKDAPCQVTHRIIRPDGTVRIVRERSAQVQRDRNGAPVFLMGTVQDITESATITKNLAETNRLLGMVQRVQEGFIRNRDVAEIYNSLLADLLQFSESSDGFIGDVFVTPEKKPYLRAYIFTDLSCNQENTELYEQVEGRGFEFHDLDNLLGAPVTSGKAVISNDPATDPRSKKDRVPPGHLKLHSFLGIPIIFGDQVVGEIGLANRQGGYDEKILEDLAPLVTALAQVMMAQRNLTALKATEKILEQKAKLDGLLEIPNRRYFDEYLELQIKNALREHTPFSVIMIDVDFFKLYNDFYGHQKGDQCLVELAAIMKENLCRPLDIVARYGGEEFCCILPGTVESGAADVAQRLQERIAEHAIPHAATSRMSDSDVVTVSMGIAAWKPGTETSPHAVVGRADAALYEAKHAGRNRIVVHRD
;
A
#
# COMPACT_ATOMS: atom_id res chain seq x y z
N MET A 1 -43.21 5.06 -11.29
CA MET A 1 -43.52 6.22 -10.43
C MET A 1 -43.37 7.46 -11.28
N THR A 2 -44.33 8.37 -11.18
CA THR A 2 -44.44 9.62 -11.92
C THR A 2 -43.26 10.55 -11.69
N VAL A 3 -42.92 11.33 -12.72
CA VAL A 3 -41.99 12.47 -12.70
C VAL A 3 -42.41 13.48 -11.62
N SER A 4 -41.60 13.69 -10.59
CA SER A 4 -41.56 14.93 -9.77
C SER A 4 -40.58 14.78 -8.59
N ASP A 5 -39.29 15.00 -8.84
CA ASP A 5 -38.29 15.68 -8.00
C ASP A 5 -36.89 15.13 -8.36
N PRO A 6 -35.88 15.99 -8.57
CA PRO A 6 -34.50 15.54 -8.67
C PRO A 6 -34.14 14.82 -7.36
N CYS A 7 -33.55 13.61 -7.47
CA CYS A 7 -33.04 12.88 -6.30
C CYS A 7 -32.16 13.83 -5.48
N LYS A 8 -32.59 14.21 -4.27
CA LYS A 8 -31.80 15.12 -3.44
C LYS A 8 -30.72 14.31 -2.75
N LEU A 9 -29.45 14.68 -2.93
CA LEU A 9 -28.31 14.06 -2.24
C LEU A 9 -28.50 13.99 -0.71
N SER A 10 -29.28 14.91 -0.12
CA SER A 10 -29.67 14.88 1.30
C SER A 10 -30.43 13.60 1.71
N GLU A 11 -31.18 12.98 0.81
CA GLU A 11 -31.89 11.72 1.08
C GLU A 11 -30.92 10.53 1.14
N LEU A 12 -29.75 10.65 0.52
CA LEU A 12 -28.70 9.63 0.49
C LEU A 12 -27.73 9.72 1.69
N GLN A 13 -27.76 10.80 2.48
CA GLN A 13 -26.89 10.98 3.67
C GLN A 13 -27.11 9.93 4.76
N ASN A 14 -28.33 9.36 4.84
CA ASN A 14 -28.71 8.36 5.84
C ASN A 14 -28.81 6.94 5.25
N ILE A 15 -28.38 6.74 4.01
CA ILE A 15 -28.46 5.44 3.33
C ILE A 15 -27.06 4.86 3.24
N SER A 16 -26.85 3.68 3.83
CA SER A 16 -25.70 2.85 3.51
C SER A 16 -25.99 2.15 2.18
N PRO A 17 -25.36 2.57 1.06
CA PRO A 17 -25.61 1.91 -0.21
C PRO A 17 -25.17 0.45 -0.13
N GLU A 18 -25.88 -0.43 -0.82
CA GLU A 18 -25.43 -1.82 -0.95
C GLU A 18 -24.07 -1.83 -1.70
N PRO A 19 -23.04 -2.52 -1.16
CA PRO A 19 -21.74 -2.60 -1.79
C PRO A 19 -21.84 -3.06 -3.24
N GLY A 20 -21.17 -2.32 -4.14
CA GLY A 20 -21.09 -2.64 -5.56
C GLY A 20 -22.40 -2.53 -6.36
N ARG A 21 -23.41 -1.80 -5.87
CA ARG A 21 -24.60 -1.45 -6.67
C ARG A 21 -24.58 0.02 -7.14
N PRO A 22 -25.02 0.30 -8.38
CA PRO A 22 -25.12 1.66 -8.85
C PRO A 22 -26.23 2.44 -8.13
N VAL A 23 -25.98 3.72 -7.86
CA VAL A 23 -26.90 4.65 -7.19
C VAL A 23 -27.16 5.85 -8.10
N LEU A 24 -28.44 6.17 -8.31
CA LEU A 24 -28.87 7.37 -9.04
C LEU A 24 -28.66 8.61 -8.17
N LEU A 25 -27.80 9.53 -8.62
CA LEU A 25 -27.45 10.76 -7.90
C LEU A 25 -28.23 11.98 -8.40
N PHE A 26 -28.62 11.98 -9.68
CA PHE A 26 -29.37 13.06 -10.31
C PHE A 26 -30.18 12.53 -11.49
N GLN A 27 -31.39 13.06 -11.68
CA GLN A 27 -32.21 12.82 -12.87
C GLN A 27 -33.00 14.08 -13.20
N GLN A 28 -32.90 14.52 -14.44
CA GLN A 28 -33.78 15.54 -15.03
C GLN A 28 -34.03 15.17 -16.49
N ASP A 29 -35.29 15.03 -16.87
CA ASP A 29 -35.68 14.57 -18.21
C ASP A 29 -34.94 13.26 -18.60
N ASP A 30 -34.22 13.23 -19.72
CA ASP A 30 -33.39 12.10 -20.17
C ASP A 30 -31.92 12.19 -19.71
N HIS A 31 -31.57 13.17 -18.87
CA HIS A 31 -30.25 13.35 -18.29
C HIS A 31 -30.16 12.75 -16.88
N ALA A 32 -29.15 11.93 -16.63
CA ALA A 32 -28.98 11.19 -15.39
C ALA A 32 -27.50 11.07 -14.99
N VAL A 33 -27.21 11.20 -13.70
CA VAL A 33 -25.88 10.94 -13.14
C VAL A 33 -25.96 9.80 -12.14
N TYR A 34 -25.06 8.83 -12.29
CA TYR A 34 -24.97 7.67 -11.41
C TYR A 34 -23.57 7.56 -10.80
N TRP A 35 -23.52 7.18 -9.53
CA TRP A 35 -22.35 6.50 -8.98
C TRP A 35 -22.47 5.02 -9.31
N LEU A 36 -21.43 4.42 -9.90
CA LEU A 36 -21.51 3.06 -10.43
C LEU A 36 -21.36 1.95 -9.38
N GLY A 37 -21.11 2.31 -8.12
CA GLY A 37 -20.90 1.36 -7.03
C GLY A 37 -19.48 0.82 -6.99
N SER A 38 -19.00 0.51 -5.77
CA SER A 38 -17.74 -0.19 -5.55
C SER A 38 -17.89 -1.18 -4.39
N ALA A 39 -17.44 -2.42 -4.57
CA ALA A 39 -17.36 -3.45 -3.53
C ALA A 39 -16.01 -3.48 -2.81
N GLU A 40 -15.11 -2.53 -3.08
CA GLU A 40 -13.81 -2.46 -2.42
C GLU A 40 -13.95 -2.03 -0.96
N HIS A 41 -13.43 -2.86 -0.06
CA HIS A 41 -13.26 -2.56 1.37
C HIS A 41 -11.86 -2.00 1.65
N SER A 42 -11.48 -0.97 0.90
CA SER A 42 -10.20 -0.25 1.06
C SER A 42 -10.45 1.19 1.51
N VAL A 43 -9.54 1.75 2.30
CA VAL A 43 -9.52 3.19 2.61
C VAL A 43 -9.26 4.04 1.37
N PHE A 44 -8.66 3.45 0.33
CA PHE A 44 -8.35 4.07 -0.97
C PHE A 44 -9.39 3.65 -2.03
N ARG A 45 -10.66 3.59 -1.65
CA ARG A 45 -11.74 3.17 -2.55
C ARG A 45 -11.85 4.12 -3.74
N CYS A 46 -12.02 3.56 -4.93
CA CYS A 46 -12.26 4.35 -6.14
C CYS A 46 -13.76 4.48 -6.44
N ASN A 47 -14.19 5.67 -6.86
CA ASN A 47 -15.53 5.99 -7.32
C ASN A 47 -15.48 6.21 -8.83
N SER A 48 -16.30 5.47 -9.57
CA SER A 48 -16.55 5.71 -10.99
C SER A 48 -17.97 6.22 -11.18
N TYR A 49 -18.15 7.14 -12.12
CA TYR A 49 -19.44 7.76 -12.37
C TYR A 49 -19.87 7.61 -13.82
N LEU A 50 -21.18 7.56 -14.04
CA LEU A 50 -21.77 7.55 -15.38
C LEU A 50 -22.70 8.75 -15.53
N ILE A 51 -22.43 9.55 -16.55
CA ILE A 51 -23.36 10.56 -17.06
C ILE A 51 -24.07 9.94 -18.25
N ARG A 52 -25.40 9.83 -18.18
CA ARG A 52 -26.25 9.34 -19.27
C ARG A 52 -27.16 10.47 -19.72
N ASP A 53 -27.09 10.81 -20.98
CA ASP A 53 -27.88 11.87 -21.61
C ASP A 53 -28.51 11.32 -22.88
N GLY A 54 -29.81 11.00 -22.81
CA GLY A 54 -30.52 10.33 -23.90
C GLY A 54 -29.87 9.01 -24.29
N ASP A 55 -29.37 8.93 -25.53
CA ASP A 55 -28.69 7.77 -26.09
C ASP A 55 -27.15 7.83 -26.00
N GLN A 56 -26.60 8.80 -25.25
CA GLN A 56 -25.17 8.97 -25.06
C GLN A 56 -24.77 8.79 -23.59
N GLY A 57 -23.69 8.06 -23.37
CA GLY A 57 -23.05 7.87 -22.07
C GLY A 57 -21.63 8.41 -22.08
N VAL A 58 -21.24 9.03 -20.97
CA VAL A 58 -19.86 9.39 -20.65
C VAL A 58 -19.48 8.78 -19.30
N LEU A 59 -18.45 7.94 -19.31
CA LEU A 59 -17.88 7.32 -18.11
C LEU A 59 -16.80 8.24 -17.54
N ILE A 60 -16.88 8.58 -16.26
CA ILE A 60 -15.90 9.41 -15.57
C ILE A 60 -15.07 8.53 -14.63
N ASP A 61 -13.75 8.59 -14.78
CA ASP A 61 -12.75 7.87 -13.98
C ASP A 61 -13.10 6.37 -13.82
N PRO A 62 -12.94 5.59 -14.91
CA PRO A 62 -13.47 4.23 -15.06
C PRO A 62 -12.83 3.20 -14.12
N GLY A 63 -11.73 3.57 -13.45
CA GLY A 63 -11.10 2.72 -12.46
C GLY A 63 -9.88 1.94 -12.94
N GLY A 64 -9.24 1.27 -11.99
CA GLY A 64 -8.22 0.26 -12.24
C GLY A 64 -8.76 -1.06 -12.80
N LYS A 65 -7.85 -1.94 -13.24
CA LYS A 65 -8.20 -3.26 -13.81
C LYS A 65 -8.91 -4.19 -12.82
N ASN A 66 -8.66 -4.00 -11.53
CA ASN A 66 -9.28 -4.77 -10.44
C ASN A 66 -10.80 -4.56 -10.36
N ILE A 67 -11.29 -3.34 -10.62
CA ILE A 67 -12.73 -3.01 -10.55
C ILE A 67 -13.45 -3.06 -11.90
N PHE A 68 -12.71 -3.14 -13.01
CA PHE A 68 -13.26 -3.16 -14.37
C PHE A 68 -14.48 -4.07 -14.56
N ARG A 69 -14.43 -5.32 -14.08
CA ARG A 69 -15.52 -6.29 -14.27
C ARG A 69 -16.81 -5.84 -13.58
N GLU A 70 -16.68 -5.21 -12.42
CA GLU A 70 -17.81 -4.72 -11.63
C GLU A 70 -18.40 -3.46 -12.26
N ILE A 71 -17.56 -2.47 -12.56
CA ILE A 71 -17.98 -1.23 -13.22
C ILE A 71 -18.65 -1.53 -14.57
N LYS A 72 -18.09 -2.45 -15.36
CA LYS A 72 -18.72 -2.95 -16.59
C LYS A 72 -20.10 -3.53 -16.33
N LYS A 73 -20.23 -4.46 -15.37
CA LYS A 73 -21.52 -5.09 -15.03
C LYS A 73 -22.56 -4.02 -14.66
N ASN A 74 -22.18 -3.08 -13.79
CA ASN A 74 -23.09 -2.05 -13.29
C ASN A 74 -23.50 -1.08 -14.39
N LEU A 75 -22.55 -0.62 -15.23
CA LEU A 75 -22.82 0.22 -16.39
C LEU A 75 -23.76 -0.48 -17.38
N THR A 76 -23.53 -1.76 -17.70
CA THR A 76 -24.40 -2.51 -18.62
C THR A 76 -25.82 -2.74 -18.11
N GLY A 77 -26.04 -2.63 -16.79
CA GLY A 77 -27.38 -2.64 -16.20
C GLY A 77 -28.13 -1.32 -16.37
N LEU A 78 -27.42 -0.22 -16.65
CA LEU A 78 -27.99 1.13 -16.79
C LEU A 78 -28.14 1.56 -18.26
N MET A 79 -27.24 1.12 -19.13
CA MET A 79 -27.30 1.40 -20.56
C MET A 79 -26.53 0.39 -21.42
N PRO A 80 -26.90 0.19 -22.70
CA PRO A 80 -26.11 -0.57 -23.66
C PRO A 80 -24.71 0.01 -23.89
N LEU A 81 -23.69 -0.85 -24.05
CA LEU A 81 -22.30 -0.42 -24.30
C LEU A 81 -22.14 0.40 -25.59
N GLN A 82 -22.99 0.17 -26.60
CA GLN A 82 -22.95 0.89 -27.86
C GLN A 82 -23.27 2.38 -27.70
N GLN A 83 -24.01 2.73 -26.65
CA GLN A 83 -24.37 4.10 -26.30
C GLN A 83 -23.28 4.79 -25.46
N LEU A 84 -22.25 4.07 -25.00
CA LEU A 84 -21.10 4.68 -24.34
C LEU A 84 -20.23 5.37 -25.40
N THR A 85 -20.18 6.71 -25.38
CA THR A 85 -19.57 7.52 -26.43
C THR A 85 -18.32 8.29 -26.00
N GLY A 86 -18.10 8.39 -24.69
CA GLY A 86 -16.97 9.10 -24.11
C GLY A 86 -16.50 8.49 -22.79
N MET A 87 -15.23 8.74 -22.49
CA MET A 87 -14.63 8.43 -21.20
C MET A 87 -13.70 9.57 -20.81
N VAL A 88 -13.89 10.11 -19.61
CA VAL A 88 -13.04 11.16 -19.06
C VAL A 88 -12.08 10.52 -18.08
N LEU A 89 -10.79 10.85 -18.21
CA LEU A 89 -9.73 10.45 -17.28
C LEU A 89 -9.18 11.72 -16.65
N SER A 90 -9.44 11.90 -15.36
CA SER A 90 -8.96 13.08 -14.60
C SER A 90 -7.45 13.21 -14.62
N HIS A 91 -6.73 12.07 -14.62
CA HIS A 91 -5.28 11.98 -14.79
C HIS A 91 -4.85 10.54 -15.17
N GLN A 92 -3.55 10.25 -15.17
CA GLN A 92 -2.98 8.99 -15.67
C GLN A 92 -2.91 7.84 -14.67
N ASP A 93 -3.18 8.05 -13.38
CA ASP A 93 -2.79 7.06 -12.37
C ASP A 93 -3.54 5.73 -12.57
N PRO A 94 -2.96 4.60 -12.12
CA PRO A 94 -3.49 3.29 -12.46
C PRO A 94 -4.92 3.03 -11.96
N ASP A 95 -5.29 3.64 -10.84
CA ASP A 95 -6.61 3.58 -10.26
C ASP A 95 -7.66 4.39 -11.04
N VAL A 96 -7.25 5.33 -11.91
CA VAL A 96 -8.12 6.01 -12.88
C VAL A 96 -8.10 5.35 -14.25
N ALA A 97 -6.90 5.11 -14.79
CA ALA A 97 -6.71 4.87 -16.22
C ALA A 97 -6.40 3.41 -16.60
N ALA A 98 -6.02 2.53 -15.66
CA ALA A 98 -5.49 1.21 -16.04
C ALA A 98 -6.51 0.29 -16.73
N SER A 99 -7.82 0.51 -16.52
CA SER A 99 -8.87 -0.23 -17.24
C SER A 99 -9.20 0.33 -18.63
N MET A 100 -8.64 1.48 -19.03
CA MET A 100 -8.91 2.12 -20.32
C MET A 100 -8.73 1.17 -21.52
N PRO A 101 -7.66 0.35 -21.63
CA PRO A 101 -7.51 -0.57 -22.76
C PRO A 101 -8.65 -1.60 -22.84
N ASP A 102 -9.16 -2.06 -21.70
CA ASP A 102 -10.26 -3.03 -21.63
C ASP A 102 -11.58 -2.40 -22.10
N TRP A 103 -11.82 -1.11 -21.78
CA TRP A 103 -12.96 -0.35 -22.30
C TRP A 103 -12.85 -0.10 -23.80
N LEU A 104 -11.68 0.25 -24.30
CA LEU A 104 -11.42 0.44 -25.73
C LEU A 104 -11.58 -0.86 -26.52
N GLN A 105 -11.25 -2.01 -25.93
CA GLN A 105 -11.50 -3.31 -26.54
C GLN A 105 -13.00 -3.59 -26.73
N LEU A 106 -13.83 -3.16 -25.77
CA LEU A 106 -15.29 -3.30 -25.85
C LEU A 106 -15.93 -2.27 -26.77
N GLN A 107 -15.40 -1.06 -26.80
CA GLN A 107 -15.89 0.04 -27.62
C GLN A 107 -14.73 0.82 -28.28
N PRO A 108 -14.22 0.36 -29.44
CA PRO A 108 -13.06 0.99 -30.10
C PRO A 108 -13.28 2.43 -30.54
N GLY A 109 -14.55 2.85 -30.74
CA GLY A 109 -14.92 4.21 -31.13
C GLY A 109 -14.99 5.22 -29.99
N LEU A 110 -14.69 4.80 -28.76
CA LEU A 110 -14.81 5.62 -27.55
C LEU A 110 -13.85 6.82 -27.61
N ARG A 111 -14.37 8.02 -27.34
CA ARG A 111 -13.56 9.22 -27.17
C ARG A 111 -12.96 9.22 -25.78
N VAL A 112 -11.64 9.40 -25.68
CA VAL A 112 -10.93 9.52 -24.40
C VAL A 112 -10.59 10.97 -24.20
N PHE A 113 -11.21 11.61 -23.20
CA PHE A 113 -11.00 13.01 -22.83
C PHE A 113 -9.98 13.06 -21.68
N ALA A 114 -8.83 13.68 -21.93
CA ALA A 114 -7.80 13.91 -20.93
C ALA A 114 -6.91 15.09 -21.35
N THR A 115 -6.00 15.52 -20.46
CA THR A 115 -5.00 16.54 -20.82
C THR A 115 -3.92 15.98 -21.75
N PRO A 116 -3.16 16.84 -22.46
CA PRO A 116 -2.05 16.40 -23.30
C PRO A 116 -1.02 15.56 -22.53
N ARG A 117 -0.74 15.95 -21.27
CA ARG A 117 0.23 15.24 -20.43
C ARG A 117 -0.24 13.83 -20.08
N THR A 118 -1.53 13.67 -19.78
CA THR A 118 -2.11 12.34 -19.54
C THR A 118 -2.07 11.51 -20.83
N HIS A 119 -2.46 12.07 -21.97
CA HIS A 119 -2.45 11.37 -23.26
C HIS A 119 -1.08 10.80 -23.67
N VAL A 120 0.02 11.46 -23.30
CA VAL A 120 1.38 10.94 -23.53
C VAL A 120 1.64 9.62 -22.77
N LEU A 121 1.01 9.42 -21.61
CA LEU A 121 1.25 8.29 -20.72
C LEU A 121 0.29 7.13 -20.97
N LEU A 122 -0.93 7.39 -21.43
CA LEU A 122 -1.97 6.37 -21.66
C LEU A 122 -1.58 5.19 -22.59
N PRO A 123 -0.80 5.38 -23.68
CA PRO A 123 -0.37 4.27 -24.53
C PRO A 123 0.41 3.18 -23.77
N TYR A 124 1.10 3.52 -22.69
CA TYR A 124 1.90 2.57 -21.91
C TYR A 124 1.06 1.55 -21.13
N TYR A 125 -0.25 1.77 -20.95
CA TYR A 125 -1.17 0.75 -20.43
C TYR A 125 -1.46 -0.39 -21.42
N GLY A 126 -0.95 -0.31 -22.66
CA GLY A 126 -1.12 -1.33 -23.70
C GLY A 126 -2.30 -1.05 -24.65
N SER A 127 -2.71 0.21 -24.77
CA SER A 127 -3.66 0.63 -25.79
C SER A 127 -2.91 1.05 -27.07
N GLY A 128 -3.42 0.65 -28.24
CA GLY A 128 -2.91 1.10 -29.54
C GLY A 128 -3.36 2.54 -29.85
N GLU A 129 -3.58 2.86 -31.13
CA GLU A 129 -4.23 4.13 -31.48
C GLU A 129 -5.67 4.18 -30.94
N TYR A 130 -6.04 5.28 -30.29
CA TYR A 130 -7.37 5.54 -29.76
C TYR A 130 -7.79 6.98 -30.07
N ARG A 131 -9.08 7.28 -29.93
CA ARG A 131 -9.62 8.62 -30.21
C ARG A 131 -9.40 9.57 -29.04
N ALA A 132 -8.19 10.13 -28.96
CA ALA A 132 -7.82 11.14 -27.98
C ALA A 132 -8.57 12.46 -28.21
N VAL A 133 -8.99 13.11 -27.12
CA VAL A 133 -9.59 14.44 -27.10
C VAL A 133 -8.88 15.27 -26.03
N ASP A 134 -8.08 16.23 -26.50
CA ASP A 134 -7.37 17.17 -25.65
C ASP A 134 -8.34 18.17 -25.02
N VAL A 135 -8.56 18.04 -23.72
CA VAL A 135 -9.49 18.89 -22.95
C VAL A 135 -8.98 20.33 -22.75
N GLU A 136 -7.68 20.59 -22.90
CA GLU A 136 -7.14 21.96 -22.83
C GLU A 136 -7.41 22.74 -24.14
N GLN A 137 -7.58 22.03 -25.27
CA GLN A 137 -7.99 22.62 -26.55
C GLN A 137 -9.51 22.55 -26.79
N HIS A 138 -10.18 21.61 -26.14
CA HIS A 138 -11.62 21.37 -26.25
C HIS A 138 -12.24 21.38 -24.86
N GLU A 139 -12.30 22.57 -24.27
CA GLU A 139 -12.78 22.81 -22.90
C GLU A 139 -14.25 22.37 -22.68
N ARG A 140 -15.03 22.18 -23.74
CA ARG A 140 -16.44 21.77 -23.64
C ARG A 140 -16.74 20.54 -24.49
N PHE A 141 -17.60 19.68 -23.95
CA PHE A 141 -18.23 18.59 -24.69
C PHE A 141 -19.74 18.75 -24.67
N GLN A 142 -20.36 18.79 -25.85
CA GLN A 142 -21.81 18.90 -26.01
C GLN A 142 -22.42 17.56 -26.39
N PHE A 143 -23.44 17.14 -25.65
CA PHE A 143 -24.29 15.99 -25.97
C PHE A 143 -25.26 16.32 -27.10
N ASN A 144 -25.88 15.29 -27.71
CA ASN A 144 -26.88 15.44 -28.76
C ASN A 144 -28.12 16.22 -28.30
N SER A 145 -28.42 16.21 -26.99
CA SER A 145 -29.50 16.99 -26.37
C SER A 145 -29.18 18.50 -26.25
N ASN A 146 -27.94 18.91 -26.56
CA ASN A 146 -27.33 20.21 -26.28
C ASN A 146 -26.92 20.45 -24.82
N ASN A 147 -27.06 19.46 -23.93
CA ASN A 147 -26.44 19.51 -22.60
C ASN A 147 -24.91 19.51 -22.74
N GLU A 148 -24.21 20.11 -21.78
CA GLU A 148 -22.77 20.37 -21.89
C GLU A 148 -22.00 19.91 -20.65
N LEU A 149 -20.79 19.39 -20.91
CA LEU A 149 -19.72 19.23 -19.92
C LEU A 149 -18.67 20.32 -20.12
N LEU A 150 -18.13 20.85 -19.02
CA LEU A 150 -16.97 21.75 -18.99
C LEU A 150 -15.80 21.05 -18.33
N PHE A 151 -14.65 21.05 -18.99
CA PHE A 151 -13.39 20.55 -18.44
C PHE A 151 -12.58 21.72 -17.85
N ILE A 152 -12.18 21.59 -16.59
CA ILE A 152 -11.42 22.62 -15.87
C ILE A 152 -10.08 22.01 -15.45
N PRO A 153 -8.95 22.49 -16.02
CA PRO A 153 -7.63 22.04 -15.60
C PRO A 153 -7.40 22.26 -14.10
N SER A 154 -6.86 21.24 -13.44
CA SER A 154 -6.50 21.24 -12.01
C SER A 154 -5.02 20.84 -11.85
N PRO A 155 -4.08 21.56 -12.51
CA PRO A 155 -2.69 21.13 -12.57
C PRO A 155 -2.09 21.06 -11.17
N PHE A 156 -1.29 20.02 -10.94
CA PHE A 156 -0.60 19.74 -9.68
C PHE A 156 -1.53 19.36 -8.50
N LEU A 157 -2.79 19.00 -8.79
CA LEU A 157 -3.75 18.48 -7.81
C LEU A 157 -4.20 17.05 -8.15
N HIS A 158 -3.35 16.03 -7.97
CA HIS A 158 -1.92 16.10 -7.64
C HIS A 158 -1.01 16.05 -8.87
N PHE A 159 -1.52 15.57 -10.01
CA PHE A 159 -0.73 15.43 -11.23
C PHE A 159 -0.58 16.76 -11.99
N PRO A 160 0.61 17.09 -12.55
CA PRO A 160 0.83 18.33 -13.33
C PRO A 160 -0.10 18.57 -14.52
N GLY A 161 -0.84 17.57 -14.98
CA GLY A 161 -1.86 17.68 -16.03
C GLY A 161 -3.18 17.04 -15.61
N ALA A 162 -3.63 17.26 -14.37
CA ALA A 162 -4.95 16.80 -13.94
C ALA A 162 -6.07 17.72 -14.45
N VAL A 163 -7.28 17.17 -14.55
CA VAL A 163 -8.49 17.87 -14.98
C VAL A 163 -9.71 17.44 -14.16
N THR A 164 -10.64 18.37 -13.97
CA THR A 164 -11.95 18.15 -13.34
C THR A 164 -13.07 18.46 -14.33
N THR A 165 -14.26 17.91 -14.12
CA THR A 165 -15.37 18.03 -15.08
C THR A 165 -16.64 18.53 -14.41
N ILE A 166 -17.25 19.59 -14.94
CA ILE A 166 -18.59 20.04 -14.53
C ILE A 166 -19.60 19.54 -15.54
N ASP A 167 -20.67 18.90 -15.06
CA ASP A 167 -21.90 18.75 -15.84
C ASP A 167 -22.85 19.92 -15.54
N PHE A 168 -23.14 20.74 -16.54
CA PHE A 168 -24.00 21.92 -16.36
C PHE A 168 -25.45 21.57 -16.03
N THR A 169 -25.90 20.36 -16.39
CA THR A 169 -27.30 19.94 -16.19
C THR A 169 -27.56 19.64 -14.71
N SER A 170 -26.72 18.82 -14.10
CA SER A 170 -26.78 18.53 -12.66
C SER A 170 -26.17 19.62 -11.78
N GLY A 171 -25.20 20.37 -12.32
CA GLY A 171 -24.31 21.23 -11.54
C GLY A 171 -23.29 20.44 -10.70
N TYR A 172 -23.06 19.17 -11.00
CA TYR A 172 -22.09 18.34 -10.27
C TYR A 172 -20.68 18.52 -10.85
N LEU A 173 -19.70 18.70 -9.95
CA LEU A 173 -18.28 18.73 -10.29
C LEU A 173 -17.67 17.36 -9.97
N PHE A 174 -17.29 16.62 -11.00
CA PHE A 174 -16.45 15.43 -10.88
C PHE A 174 -15.01 15.90 -10.65
N SER A 175 -14.55 15.80 -9.41
CA SER A 175 -13.37 16.53 -8.94
C SER A 175 -12.07 15.73 -9.03
N GLY A 176 -12.10 14.49 -9.54
CA GLY A 176 -10.93 13.62 -9.51
C GLY A 176 -10.45 13.44 -8.07
N ASP A 177 -9.15 13.59 -7.83
CA ASP A 177 -8.60 13.48 -6.47
C ASP A 177 -8.74 14.74 -5.63
N VAL A 178 -9.25 15.83 -6.21
CA VAL A 178 -9.54 17.03 -5.43
C VAL A 178 -10.72 16.72 -4.51
N TRP A 179 -10.55 16.97 -3.21
CA TRP A 179 -11.43 16.55 -2.12
C TRP A 179 -11.54 15.02 -1.90
N ALA A 180 -10.57 14.24 -2.41
CA ALA A 180 -10.34 12.87 -1.96
C ALA A 180 -10.24 12.72 -0.44
N ALA A 181 -10.88 11.69 0.12
CA ALA A 181 -10.81 11.37 1.53
C ALA A 181 -10.55 9.88 1.76
N LEU A 182 -9.70 9.57 2.75
CA LEU A 182 -9.44 8.19 3.19
C LEU A 182 -10.30 7.87 4.41
N ASP A 183 -11.25 6.96 4.27
CA ASP A 183 -12.26 6.69 5.30
C ASP A 183 -12.50 5.19 5.50
N THR A 184 -12.35 4.73 6.74
CA THR A 184 -12.63 3.33 7.13
C THR A 184 -14.11 3.10 7.46
N GLU A 185 -14.84 4.14 7.89
CA GLU A 185 -16.26 4.10 8.23
C GLU A 185 -17.09 4.90 7.21
N TRP A 186 -16.92 4.52 5.95
CA TRP A 186 -17.39 5.31 4.81
C TRP A 186 -18.91 5.38 4.65
N ARG A 187 -19.38 6.56 4.21
CA ARG A 187 -20.74 6.82 3.71
C ARG A 187 -20.69 7.47 2.33
N LEU A 188 -21.71 7.26 1.50
CA LEU A 188 -21.73 7.79 0.14
C LEU A 188 -21.71 9.31 0.08
N VAL A 189 -22.46 9.97 0.96
CA VAL A 189 -22.58 11.42 1.03
C VAL A 189 -22.13 11.91 2.40
N VAL A 190 -21.36 13.00 2.42
CA VAL A 190 -20.91 13.65 3.66
C VAL A 190 -22.09 14.24 4.41
N ASP A 191 -22.13 14.03 5.72
CA ASP A 191 -23.10 14.57 6.67
C ASP A 191 -22.46 15.51 7.72
N ASP A 192 -21.16 15.34 7.99
CA ASP A 192 -20.35 16.25 8.82
C ASP A 192 -19.03 16.59 8.12
N PHE A 193 -18.97 17.80 7.54
CA PHE A 193 -17.78 18.27 6.85
C PHE A 193 -16.59 18.54 7.78
N ALA A 194 -16.84 18.96 9.03
CA ALA A 194 -15.75 19.26 9.96
C ALA A 194 -14.98 17.97 10.33
N GLY A 195 -15.72 16.90 10.65
CA GLY A 195 -15.13 15.57 10.82
C GLY A 195 -14.53 15.00 9.53
N HIS A 196 -15.13 15.29 8.37
CA HIS A 196 -14.63 14.84 7.06
C HIS A 196 -13.28 15.49 6.68
N THR A 197 -13.01 16.71 7.13
CA THR A 197 -11.76 17.43 6.85
C THR A 197 -10.52 16.65 7.30
N ALA A 198 -10.58 15.99 8.46
CA ALA A 198 -9.47 15.16 8.94
C ALA A 198 -9.18 13.96 8.03
N LYS A 199 -10.21 13.43 7.35
CA LYS A 199 -10.10 12.31 6.39
C LYS A 199 -9.52 12.78 5.05
N MET A 200 -9.82 14.01 4.64
CA MET A 200 -9.21 14.65 3.47
C MET A 200 -7.74 14.97 3.72
N ASP A 201 -7.37 15.43 4.92
CA ASP A 201 -6.00 15.77 5.30
C ASP A 201 -5.02 14.61 5.14
N LEU A 202 -5.47 13.37 5.35
CA LEU A 202 -4.68 12.14 5.17
C LEU A 202 -4.20 11.94 3.72
N PHE A 203 -4.87 12.57 2.77
CA PHE A 203 -4.51 12.52 1.34
C PHE A 203 -3.91 13.86 0.89
N HIS A 204 -4.60 14.96 1.18
CA HIS A 204 -4.32 16.26 0.60
C HIS A 204 -3.01 16.88 1.02
N LYS A 205 -2.58 16.66 2.28
CA LYS A 205 -1.33 17.26 2.77
C LYS A 205 -0.10 16.72 2.05
N ASP A 206 -0.13 15.45 1.65
CA ASP A 206 1.02 14.78 1.05
C ASP A 206 0.95 14.75 -0.48
N TYR A 207 -0.24 14.56 -1.05
CA TYR A 207 -0.41 14.38 -2.50
C TYR A 207 -0.47 15.71 -3.24
N MET A 208 -1.20 16.71 -2.73
CA MET A 208 -1.34 17.99 -3.43
C MET A 208 0.00 18.74 -3.42
N ALA A 209 0.41 19.30 -4.56
CA ALA A 209 1.78 19.80 -4.71
C ALA A 209 2.08 21.06 -3.87
N GLY A 210 1.07 21.85 -3.53
CA GLY A 210 1.22 23.07 -2.72
C GLY A 210 0.00 23.98 -2.76
N ASN A 211 -0.12 24.85 -1.76
CA ASN A 211 -1.26 25.74 -1.58
C ASN A 211 -1.44 26.71 -2.75
N ALA A 212 -0.37 27.11 -3.42
CA ALA A 212 -0.47 27.96 -4.61
C ALA A 212 -1.33 27.29 -5.72
N ALA A 213 -1.15 25.99 -5.93
CA ALA A 213 -1.96 25.23 -6.88
C ALA A 213 -3.39 25.03 -6.38
N SER A 214 -3.55 24.65 -5.10
CA SER A 214 -4.87 24.42 -4.49
C SER A 214 -5.74 25.69 -4.47
N ARG A 215 -5.15 26.83 -4.10
CA ARG A 215 -5.81 28.13 -4.09
C ARG A 215 -6.13 28.62 -5.50
N GLY A 216 -5.17 28.53 -6.42
CA GLY A 216 -5.39 28.93 -7.82
C GLY A 216 -6.51 28.13 -8.49
N TYR A 217 -6.61 26.83 -8.19
CA TYR A 217 -7.74 26.01 -8.65
C TYR A 217 -9.05 26.39 -7.96
N ALA A 218 -9.07 26.58 -6.64
CA ALA A 218 -10.28 27.02 -5.94
C ALA A 218 -10.80 28.38 -6.48
N GLU A 219 -9.89 29.27 -6.90
CA GLU A 219 -10.23 30.54 -7.55
C GLU A 219 -10.75 30.34 -8.98
N SER A 220 -10.24 29.38 -9.74
CA SER A 220 -10.71 29.10 -11.12
C SER A 220 -12.16 28.60 -11.18
N LEU A 221 -12.67 28.03 -10.08
CA LEU A 221 -14.07 27.64 -9.94
C LEU A 221 -15.02 28.83 -9.69
N SER A 222 -14.48 30.04 -9.48
CA SER A 222 -15.29 31.24 -9.22
C SER A 222 -16.26 31.52 -10.37
N GLY A 223 -17.55 31.67 -10.04
CA GLY A 223 -18.61 31.94 -11.02
C GLY A 223 -19.25 30.70 -11.63
N GLN A 224 -18.75 29.50 -11.34
CA GLN A 224 -19.43 28.25 -11.67
C GLN A 224 -20.52 27.94 -10.63
N VAL A 225 -21.63 27.35 -11.08
CA VAL A 225 -22.70 26.87 -10.19
C VAL A 225 -22.42 25.40 -9.89
N ILE A 226 -21.96 25.11 -8.67
CA ILE A 226 -21.61 23.75 -8.23
C ILE A 226 -22.55 23.33 -7.11
N ARG A 227 -23.31 22.25 -7.33
CA ARG A 227 -24.29 21.69 -6.40
C ARG A 227 -23.80 20.45 -5.65
N ALA A 228 -22.73 19.83 -6.12
CA ALA A 228 -22.04 18.77 -5.39
C ALA A 228 -20.63 18.54 -5.93
N LEU A 229 -19.74 18.05 -5.07
CA LEU A 229 -18.41 17.57 -5.43
C LEU A 229 -18.43 16.04 -5.41
N LEU A 230 -18.03 15.43 -6.52
CA LEU A 230 -18.00 13.98 -6.71
C LEU A 230 -16.54 13.56 -6.88
N PRO A 231 -15.81 13.28 -5.78
CA PRO A 231 -14.41 12.90 -5.85
C PRO A 231 -14.24 11.46 -6.32
N GLN A 232 -13.08 11.17 -6.91
CA GLN A 232 -12.63 9.82 -7.27
C GLN A 232 -12.49 8.98 -5.99
N HIS A 233 -11.92 9.53 -4.92
CA HIS A 233 -11.83 8.85 -3.62
C HIS A 233 -12.73 9.47 -2.56
N GLY A 234 -13.26 8.66 -1.65
CA GLY A 234 -14.02 9.17 -0.50
C GLY A 234 -15.50 9.41 -0.79
N SER A 235 -16.07 10.46 -0.21
CA SER A 235 -17.53 10.68 -0.14
C SER A 235 -17.95 11.90 -0.96
N ILE A 236 -19.16 11.86 -1.51
CA ILE A 236 -19.76 12.98 -2.24
C ILE A 236 -20.02 14.13 -1.26
N ILE A 237 -19.58 15.34 -1.60
CA ILE A 237 -19.77 16.54 -0.78
C ILE A 237 -20.98 17.31 -1.33
N PRO A 238 -22.09 17.41 -0.58
CA PRO A 238 -23.29 18.12 -1.02
C PRO A 238 -23.13 19.64 -1.02
N GLU A 239 -24.03 20.34 -1.71
CA GLU A 239 -24.06 21.81 -1.87
C GLU A 239 -23.91 22.57 -0.54
N GLU A 240 -24.51 22.06 0.53
CA GLU A 240 -24.50 22.67 1.86
C GLU A 240 -23.09 22.85 2.44
N PHE A 241 -22.12 22.04 2.01
CA PHE A 241 -20.73 22.12 2.45
C PHE A 241 -19.80 22.77 1.42
N MET A 242 -20.33 23.28 0.30
CA MET A 242 -19.52 23.85 -0.78
C MET A 242 -18.60 25.00 -0.31
N GLY A 243 -19.14 25.89 0.53
CA GLY A 243 -18.35 26.99 1.11
C GLY A 243 -17.16 26.48 1.92
N ALA A 244 -17.41 25.52 2.81
CA ALA A 244 -16.36 24.93 3.64
C ALA A 244 -15.34 24.12 2.81
N ALA A 245 -15.78 23.46 1.73
CA ALA A 245 -14.91 22.73 0.81
C ALA A 245 -13.98 23.64 0.02
N LEU A 246 -14.47 24.78 -0.46
CA LEU A 246 -13.64 25.78 -1.15
C LEU A 246 -12.67 26.46 -0.17
N ASP A 247 -13.14 26.78 1.03
CA ASP A 247 -12.30 27.37 2.07
C ASP A 247 -11.20 26.41 2.53
N TYR A 248 -11.48 25.10 2.57
CA TYR A 248 -10.48 24.08 2.82
C TYR A 248 -9.30 24.18 1.83
N LEU A 249 -9.57 24.13 0.52
CA LEU A 249 -8.50 24.19 -0.49
C LEU A 249 -7.71 25.50 -0.48
N LYS A 250 -8.40 26.64 -0.27
CA LYS A 250 -7.75 27.95 -0.24
C LYS A 250 -6.72 28.06 0.89
N ASN A 251 -6.98 27.40 2.01
CA ASN A 251 -6.18 27.47 3.23
C ASN A 251 -5.29 26.24 3.47
N LEU A 252 -5.44 25.17 2.67
CA LEU A 252 -4.69 23.93 2.79
C LEU A 252 -3.19 24.17 2.60
N GLN A 253 -2.37 23.86 3.61
CA GLN A 253 -0.92 23.75 3.46
C GLN A 253 -0.57 22.31 3.09
N CYS A 254 0.10 22.11 1.96
CA CYS A 254 0.35 20.77 1.41
C CYS A 254 1.64 20.70 0.60
N GLY A 255 2.15 19.49 0.35
CA GLY A 255 3.27 19.22 -0.52
C GLY A 255 4.49 20.09 -0.24
N LEU A 256 4.85 20.93 -1.21
CA LEU A 256 6.02 21.81 -1.13
C LEU A 256 5.94 22.81 0.02
N ASP A 257 4.76 23.23 0.47
CA ASP A 257 4.64 24.16 1.60
C ASP A 257 5.13 23.51 2.91
N LEU A 258 4.89 22.20 3.06
CA LEU A 258 5.29 21.43 4.23
C LEU A 258 6.76 21.01 4.18
N ILE A 259 7.29 20.76 2.97
CA ILE A 259 8.70 20.38 2.75
C ILE A 259 9.62 21.60 2.84
N TYR A 260 9.17 22.77 2.36
CA TYR A 260 9.94 24.00 2.31
C TYR A 260 9.21 25.17 3.00
N PRO A 261 9.01 25.11 4.33
CA PRO A 261 8.23 26.12 5.08
C PRO A 261 8.86 27.52 5.05
N CYS A 262 10.11 27.65 4.60
CA CYS A 262 10.86 28.90 4.49
C CYS A 262 10.70 29.60 3.12
N LEU A 263 10.07 28.95 2.14
CA LEU A 263 9.69 29.59 0.88
C LEU A 263 8.42 30.41 1.12
N GLU A 264 8.54 31.57 1.76
CA GLU A 264 7.47 32.57 1.72
C GLU A 264 7.27 32.98 0.26
N PHE A 265 6.26 32.41 -0.39
CA PHE A 265 5.80 32.82 -1.71
C PHE A 265 5.32 34.28 -1.61
N CYS A 266 6.15 35.19 -2.11
CA CYS A 266 5.78 36.58 -2.36
C CYS A 266 4.51 36.59 -3.23
N PRO A 267 3.43 37.29 -2.81
CA PRO A 267 2.19 37.31 -3.58
C PRO A 267 2.43 37.89 -4.98
N LEU A 268 1.74 37.34 -5.98
CA LEU A 268 1.81 37.74 -7.40
C LEU A 268 1.49 39.23 -7.65
N SER A 269 1.09 39.99 -6.63
CA SER A 269 0.96 41.45 -6.68
C SER A 269 2.29 42.21 -6.70
N ASP A 270 3.42 41.55 -6.39
CA ASP A 270 4.74 42.20 -6.23
C ASP A 270 5.76 41.87 -7.33
N TYR A 271 5.34 41.28 -8.45
CA TYR A 271 6.26 40.97 -9.56
C TYR A 271 6.86 42.24 -10.20
N GLU A 272 6.12 43.36 -10.23
CA GLU A 272 6.64 44.67 -10.69
C GLU A 272 7.63 45.32 -9.70
N SER A 273 7.65 44.89 -8.43
CA SER A 273 8.60 45.40 -7.42
C SER A 273 9.96 44.68 -7.51
N CYS A 274 9.96 43.39 -7.87
CA CYS A 274 11.19 42.61 -8.03
C CYS A 274 11.95 42.92 -9.32
N GLU A 275 11.27 43.26 -10.43
CA GLU A 275 11.93 43.71 -11.66
C GLU A 275 12.65 45.06 -11.48
N LYS A 276 12.16 45.93 -10.60
CA LYS A 276 12.81 47.21 -10.29
C LYS A 276 14.05 47.08 -9.40
N SER A 277 14.20 45.97 -8.67
CA SER A 277 15.41 45.74 -7.85
C SER A 277 16.62 45.25 -8.66
N LEU A 278 16.42 44.80 -9.90
CA LEU A 278 17.49 44.32 -10.80
C LEU A 278 17.88 45.31 -11.91
N VAL A 279 17.25 46.49 -11.96
CA VAL A 279 17.56 47.55 -12.95
C VAL A 279 18.18 48.81 -12.32
N ASN A 280 18.18 48.96 -10.99
CA ASN A 280 18.81 50.09 -10.33
C ASN A 280 20.28 49.80 -9.95
N ASN A 281 21.14 49.83 -10.96
CA ASN A 281 22.56 50.15 -10.76
C ASN A 281 23.03 51.12 -11.85
N ARG A 282 22.32 52.24 -11.95
CA ARG A 282 22.78 53.45 -12.63
C ARG A 282 22.68 54.62 -11.66
N ASP A 283 23.73 54.80 -10.87
CA ASP A 283 24.07 56.08 -10.25
C ASP A 283 25.59 56.18 -10.17
N VAL A 284 26.22 56.55 -11.29
CA VAL A 284 27.45 57.36 -11.29
C VAL A 284 27.38 58.22 -12.54
N PHE A 285 26.82 59.43 -12.43
CA PHE A 285 27.36 60.73 -12.87
C PHE A 285 26.29 61.80 -12.60
N PRO A 286 26.66 62.96 -12.03
CA PRO A 286 25.73 63.88 -11.37
C PRO A 286 24.92 64.73 -12.35
N ASP A 287 23.75 65.13 -11.87
CA ASP A 287 22.86 66.13 -12.45
C ASP A 287 23.59 67.42 -12.84
N GLU A 288 23.36 67.88 -14.07
CA GLU A 288 23.37 69.30 -14.39
C GLU A 288 22.00 69.68 -14.97
N ASP A 289 21.28 70.48 -14.17
CA ASP A 289 20.20 71.37 -14.54
C ASP A 289 20.50 72.08 -15.87
N VAL A 290 19.64 71.89 -16.89
CA VAL A 290 19.09 72.99 -17.69
C VAL A 290 17.80 72.52 -18.37
N SER A 291 16.64 73.04 -17.97
CA SER A 291 15.68 73.62 -18.94
C SER A 291 14.45 74.18 -18.25
N GLU A 292 14.48 75.49 -17.99
CA GLU A 292 13.30 76.32 -18.16
C GLU A 292 13.66 77.59 -18.94
N ASN A 293 12.78 77.92 -19.88
CA ASN A 293 12.64 79.18 -20.61
C ASN A 293 13.56 79.44 -21.81
N GLY A 294 12.98 79.21 -22.99
CA GLY A 294 12.50 80.35 -23.76
C GLY A 294 13.26 80.67 -25.04
N PHE A 295 12.47 80.79 -26.11
CA PHE A 295 12.73 81.59 -27.30
C PHE A 295 13.79 81.08 -28.30
N ILE A 296 13.26 80.59 -29.43
CA ILE A 296 13.94 80.63 -30.73
C ILE A 296 13.67 82.02 -31.33
N PRO A 297 14.70 82.73 -31.79
CA PRO A 297 14.58 83.41 -33.07
C PRO A 297 15.77 83.16 -34.01
N GLU A 298 15.39 82.93 -35.27
CA GLU A 298 16.01 83.25 -36.56
C GLU A 298 17.51 83.60 -36.64
N THR A 299 18.22 82.71 -37.34
CA THR A 299 19.29 82.93 -38.35
C THR A 299 19.95 84.31 -38.48
N GLU A 300 21.29 84.34 -38.40
CA GLU A 300 22.15 84.78 -39.55
C GLU A 300 23.66 84.50 -39.36
N MET A 301 24.20 83.75 -40.35
CA MET A 301 25.48 83.94 -41.06
C MET A 301 26.83 84.06 -40.31
N TYR A 302 27.56 82.93 -40.22
CA TYR A 302 29.02 82.89 -40.32
C TYR A 302 29.48 81.76 -41.26
N ALA A 303 30.61 81.98 -41.95
CA ALA A 303 30.99 81.39 -43.24
C ALA A 303 31.06 79.83 -43.34
N PRO A 304 30.69 79.23 -44.50
CA PRO A 304 30.62 77.76 -44.72
C PRO A 304 31.91 76.98 -44.48
N HIS A 305 33.08 77.62 -44.59
CA HIS A 305 34.38 76.92 -44.51
C HIS A 305 34.83 76.63 -43.07
N LEU A 306 34.39 77.41 -42.07
CA LEU A 306 34.75 77.17 -40.67
C LEU A 306 33.93 76.03 -40.06
N GLN A 307 32.64 75.96 -40.45
CA GLN A 307 31.69 74.96 -39.99
C GLN A 307 32.06 73.56 -40.50
N GLN A 308 32.47 73.45 -41.77
CA GLN A 308 32.87 72.18 -42.36
C GLN A 308 34.16 71.60 -41.75
N ALA A 309 35.11 72.47 -41.37
CA ALA A 309 36.36 72.06 -40.71
C ALA A 309 36.12 71.65 -39.24
N LEU A 310 35.27 72.38 -38.52
CA LEU A 310 34.86 72.03 -37.15
C LEU A 310 34.05 70.73 -37.11
N GLU A 311 33.15 70.52 -38.08
CA GLU A 311 32.38 69.28 -38.20
C GLU A 311 33.27 68.06 -38.50
N GLN A 312 34.27 68.20 -39.38
CA GLN A 312 35.22 67.12 -39.66
C GLN A 312 36.10 66.79 -38.45
N ALA A 313 36.63 67.80 -37.74
CA ALA A 313 37.43 67.60 -36.53
C ALA A 313 36.59 66.98 -35.39
N ALA A 314 35.37 67.45 -35.18
CA ALA A 314 34.44 66.90 -34.20
C ALA A 314 34.05 65.45 -34.53
N ARG A 315 33.81 65.13 -35.81
CA ARG A 315 33.50 63.77 -36.26
C ARG A 315 34.68 62.82 -36.08
N GLN A 316 35.91 63.28 -36.32
CA GLN A 316 37.11 62.47 -36.15
C GLN A 316 37.47 62.25 -34.67
N ALA A 317 37.24 63.24 -33.80
CA ALA A 317 37.34 63.10 -32.35
C ALA A 317 36.28 62.13 -31.81
N HIS A 318 35.02 62.28 -32.24
CA HIS A 318 33.91 61.42 -31.85
C HIS A 318 34.12 59.95 -32.24
N LEU A 319 34.68 59.68 -33.43
CA LEU A 319 35.02 58.32 -33.87
C LEU A 319 36.14 57.67 -33.06
N LYS A 320 37.14 58.45 -32.59
CA LYS A 320 38.20 57.94 -31.70
C LYS A 320 37.65 57.62 -30.30
N ASP A 321 36.80 58.48 -29.75
CA ASP A 321 36.18 58.24 -28.45
C ASP A 321 35.24 57.02 -28.48
N LEU A 322 34.48 56.84 -29.56
CA LEU A 322 33.66 55.64 -29.80
C LEU A 322 34.50 54.35 -29.83
N ALA A 323 35.70 54.37 -30.43
CA ALA A 323 36.58 53.21 -30.49
C ALA A 323 37.18 52.86 -29.11
N VAL A 324 37.62 53.86 -28.34
CA VAL A 324 38.12 53.69 -26.97
C VAL A 324 37.01 53.20 -26.04
N HIS A 325 35.80 53.75 -26.18
CA HIS A 325 34.64 53.34 -25.41
C HIS A 325 34.21 51.89 -25.74
N ARG A 326 34.31 51.47 -27.01
CA ARG A 326 34.02 50.09 -27.43
C ARG A 326 35.05 49.09 -26.88
N LEU A 327 36.34 49.45 -26.86
CA LEU A 327 37.39 48.61 -26.25
C LEU A 327 37.18 48.47 -24.74
N LYS A 328 36.85 49.56 -24.03
CA LYS A 328 36.54 49.51 -22.58
C LYS A 328 35.30 48.67 -22.28
N ILE A 329 34.23 48.80 -23.06
CA ILE A 329 33.03 47.95 -22.90
C ILE A 329 33.38 46.48 -23.14
N SER A 330 34.19 46.18 -24.16
CA SER A 330 34.61 44.81 -24.45
C SER A 330 35.45 44.20 -23.32
N ASP A 331 36.38 44.96 -22.75
CA ASP A 331 37.21 44.53 -21.61
C ASP A 331 36.36 44.31 -20.35
N LEU A 332 35.42 45.20 -20.06
CA LEU A 332 34.47 45.04 -18.96
C LEU A 332 33.56 43.83 -19.15
N CYS A 333 33.06 43.60 -20.37
CA CYS A 333 32.22 42.45 -20.71
C CYS A 333 33.00 41.13 -20.58
N LEU A 334 34.28 41.12 -20.96
CA LEU A 334 35.15 39.96 -20.78
C LEU A 334 35.38 39.66 -19.29
N LYS A 335 35.76 40.66 -18.50
CA LYS A 335 35.93 40.53 -17.03
C LYS A 335 34.66 40.06 -16.34
N GLN A 336 33.49 40.56 -16.75
CA GLN A 336 32.21 40.15 -16.18
C GLN A 336 31.84 38.71 -16.56
N LYS A 337 32.16 38.27 -17.78
CA LYS A 337 32.00 36.86 -18.20
C LYS A 337 32.95 35.93 -17.44
N GLU A 338 34.21 36.32 -17.26
CA GLU A 338 35.19 35.57 -16.47
C GLU A 338 34.76 35.43 -15.00
N ALA A 339 34.30 36.53 -14.38
CA ALA A 339 33.80 36.50 -13.01
C ALA A 339 32.59 35.56 -12.86
N ARG A 340 31.61 35.66 -13.76
CA ARG A 340 30.43 34.76 -13.76
C ARG A 340 30.80 33.30 -14.01
N LEU A 341 31.79 33.03 -14.86
CA LEU A 341 32.28 31.67 -15.11
C LEU A 341 32.93 31.09 -13.84
N LYS A 342 33.76 31.87 -13.14
CA LYS A 342 34.38 31.46 -11.87
C LYS A 342 33.32 31.18 -10.80
N GLU A 343 32.30 32.02 -10.73
CA GLU A 343 31.17 31.84 -9.79
C GLU A 343 30.36 30.58 -10.11
N ALA A 344 30.04 30.34 -11.39
CA ALA A 344 29.35 29.12 -11.82
C ALA A 344 30.17 27.84 -11.56
N GLN A 345 31.50 27.89 -11.76
CA GLN A 345 32.41 26.79 -11.43
C GLN A 345 32.43 26.49 -9.93
N ALA A 346 32.49 27.54 -9.10
CA ALA A 346 32.44 27.41 -7.65
C ALA A 346 31.10 26.86 -7.14
N LEU A 347 29.98 27.35 -7.68
CA LEU A 347 28.63 26.85 -7.34
C LEU A 347 28.41 25.40 -7.76
N GLY A 348 28.97 24.99 -8.89
CA GLY A 348 28.88 23.61 -9.39
C GLY A 348 29.89 22.65 -8.76
N HIS A 349 30.85 23.16 -7.98
CA HIS A 349 32.06 22.44 -7.55
C HIS A 349 32.77 21.73 -8.71
N ILE A 350 32.88 22.43 -9.86
CA ILE A 350 33.53 21.94 -11.08
C ILE A 350 34.74 22.81 -11.41
N GLY A 351 35.93 22.23 -11.28
CA GLY A 351 37.16 22.82 -11.77
C GLY A 351 37.52 22.32 -13.17
N HIS A 352 38.32 23.08 -13.90
CA HIS A 352 38.97 22.61 -15.13
C HIS A 352 40.49 22.56 -14.97
N TRP A 353 41.10 21.67 -15.74
CA TRP A 353 42.54 21.51 -15.83
C TRP A 353 42.98 21.35 -17.29
N GLU A 354 44.20 21.77 -17.56
CA GLU A 354 44.86 21.66 -18.85
C GLU A 354 46.22 21.00 -18.64
N TRP A 355 46.60 20.12 -19.55
CA TRP A 355 47.89 19.44 -19.53
C TRP A 355 48.51 19.48 -20.92
N ASP A 356 49.64 20.18 -21.03
CA ASP A 356 50.53 20.11 -22.18
C ASP A 356 51.45 18.90 -22.01
N ILE A 357 51.22 17.88 -22.84
CA ILE A 357 51.86 16.57 -22.74
C ILE A 357 53.34 16.65 -23.17
N GLN A 358 53.68 17.55 -24.10
CA GLN A 358 55.05 17.70 -24.60
C GLN A 358 55.96 18.39 -23.60
N THR A 359 55.45 19.43 -22.93
CA THR A 359 56.23 20.22 -21.96
C THR A 359 56.07 19.73 -20.53
N GLY A 360 55.05 18.90 -20.26
CA GLY A 360 54.68 18.45 -18.93
C GLY A 360 53.99 19.53 -18.07
N GLN A 361 53.67 20.70 -18.63
CA GLN A 361 52.98 21.76 -17.89
C GLN A 361 51.52 21.41 -17.64
N VAL A 362 51.09 21.49 -16.39
CA VAL A 362 49.69 21.41 -16.01
C VAL A 362 49.23 22.80 -15.55
N ARG A 363 47.99 23.17 -15.87
CA ARG A 363 47.30 24.34 -15.33
C ARG A 363 46.00 23.90 -14.69
N TRP A 364 45.69 24.51 -13.55
CA TRP A 364 44.48 24.28 -12.80
C TRP A 364 43.73 25.60 -12.67
N SER A 365 42.41 25.53 -12.81
CA SER A 365 41.54 26.62 -12.39
C SER A 365 41.53 26.78 -10.87
N ASP A 366 41.13 27.96 -10.39
CA ASP A 366 41.00 28.27 -8.95
C ASP A 366 40.18 27.19 -8.21
N GLU A 367 39.15 26.63 -8.85
CA GLU A 367 38.27 25.64 -8.23
C GLU A 367 38.93 24.27 -8.04
N VAL A 368 39.88 23.86 -8.89
CA VAL A 368 40.61 22.58 -8.70
C VAL A 368 41.43 22.63 -7.41
N TYR A 369 42.05 23.78 -7.10
CA TYR A 369 42.75 23.98 -5.83
C TYR A 369 41.78 23.85 -4.65
N ARG A 370 40.60 24.49 -4.72
CA ARG A 370 39.58 24.42 -3.66
C ARG A 370 39.04 23.01 -3.44
N ILE A 371 38.75 22.27 -4.52
CA ILE A 371 38.33 20.85 -4.45
C ILE A 371 39.38 20.02 -3.72
N GLY A 372 40.66 20.24 -4.02
CA GLY A 372 41.81 19.62 -3.36
C GLY A 372 42.10 20.11 -1.93
N GLY A 373 41.41 21.15 -1.45
CA GLY A 373 41.65 21.74 -0.12
C GLY A 373 42.90 22.62 -0.05
N HIS A 374 43.31 23.23 -1.16
CA HIS A 374 44.50 24.07 -1.30
C HIS A 374 44.16 25.53 -1.56
N GLU A 375 45.09 26.43 -1.19
CA GLU A 375 45.02 27.83 -1.57
C GLU A 375 45.30 28.00 -3.07
N VAL A 376 44.64 28.96 -3.71
CA VAL A 376 44.80 29.20 -5.15
C VAL A 376 46.25 29.62 -5.44
N ASN A 377 46.92 28.92 -6.36
CA ASN A 377 48.33 29.09 -6.71
C ASN A 377 49.34 28.75 -5.58
N GLU A 378 48.95 27.94 -4.58
CA GLU A 378 49.86 27.49 -3.52
C GLU A 378 51.11 26.79 -4.08
N PHE A 379 50.95 26.03 -5.17
CA PHE A 379 52.02 25.38 -5.90
C PHE A 379 51.73 25.33 -7.40
N LYS A 380 52.77 25.05 -8.20
CA LYS A 380 52.63 24.78 -9.64
C LYS A 380 52.19 23.33 -9.85
N PRO A 381 51.02 23.09 -10.48
CA PRO A 381 50.52 21.74 -10.63
C PRO A 381 51.35 20.97 -11.65
N SER A 382 51.44 19.67 -11.44
CA SER A 382 52.04 18.70 -12.35
C SER A 382 51.25 17.40 -12.26
N TYR A 383 51.40 16.54 -13.26
CA TYR A 383 50.76 15.21 -13.24
C TYR A 383 51.17 14.38 -12.01
N GLU A 384 52.44 14.44 -11.62
CA GLU A 384 52.93 13.78 -10.39
C GLU A 384 52.31 14.36 -9.11
N THR A 385 52.03 15.67 -9.09
CA THR A 385 51.42 16.31 -7.93
C THR A 385 49.95 15.92 -7.82
N PHE A 386 49.23 15.86 -8.94
CA PHE A 386 47.87 15.30 -9.02
C PHE A 386 47.78 13.89 -8.43
N LEU A 387 48.62 12.95 -8.90
CA LEU A 387 48.60 11.55 -8.44
C LEU A 387 48.85 11.38 -6.94
N LYS A 388 49.59 12.30 -6.30
CA LYS A 388 49.81 12.26 -4.85
C LYS A 388 48.53 12.48 -4.05
N TYR A 389 47.59 13.27 -4.58
CA TYR A 389 46.29 13.55 -3.94
C TYR A 389 45.28 12.42 -4.12
N VAL A 390 45.44 11.59 -5.15
CA VAL A 390 44.61 10.39 -5.35
C VAL A 390 44.84 9.40 -4.22
N HIS A 391 43.74 8.87 -3.68
CA HIS A 391 43.75 7.86 -2.63
C HIS A 391 44.61 6.66 -3.05
N PRO A 392 45.50 6.10 -2.19
CA PRO A 392 46.45 5.06 -2.58
C PRO A 392 45.85 3.89 -3.35
N ASP A 393 44.69 3.38 -2.89
CA ASP A 393 43.98 2.26 -3.52
C ASP A 393 43.43 2.59 -4.93
N ASP A 394 43.21 3.86 -5.25
CA ASP A 394 42.57 4.31 -6.49
C ASP A 394 43.60 4.73 -7.56
N ARG A 395 44.89 4.86 -7.19
CA ARG A 395 45.95 5.39 -8.07
C ARG A 395 46.12 4.61 -9.35
N GLN A 396 46.20 3.27 -9.25
CA GLN A 396 46.40 2.42 -10.43
C GLN A 396 45.25 2.58 -11.42
N MET A 397 44.00 2.62 -10.93
CA MET A 397 42.81 2.83 -11.77
C MET A 397 42.86 4.18 -12.49
N VAL A 398 43.31 5.25 -11.83
CA VAL A 398 43.45 6.58 -12.43
C VAL A 398 44.55 6.60 -13.49
N GLU A 399 45.71 6.00 -13.21
CA GLU A 399 46.82 5.89 -14.17
C GLU A 399 46.40 5.14 -15.43
N ASP A 400 45.71 4.00 -15.27
CA ASP A 400 45.21 3.19 -16.38
C ASP A 400 44.21 3.99 -17.24
N ALA A 401 43.30 4.74 -16.61
CA ALA A 401 42.32 5.56 -17.30
C ALA A 401 42.95 6.73 -18.08
N VAL A 402 44.03 7.33 -17.56
CA VAL A 402 44.78 8.38 -18.25
C VAL A 402 45.57 7.80 -19.42
N ALA A 403 46.24 6.66 -19.24
CA ALA A 403 46.97 5.98 -20.29
C ALA A 403 46.03 5.58 -21.45
N GLU A 404 44.86 5.03 -21.13
CA GLU A 404 43.85 4.67 -22.12
C GLU A 404 43.38 5.87 -22.95
N ALA A 405 43.15 7.03 -22.31
CA ALA A 405 42.75 8.25 -23.01
C ALA A 405 43.83 8.74 -23.99
N ILE A 406 45.11 8.63 -23.60
CA ILE A 406 46.26 8.99 -24.45
C ILE A 406 46.43 8.01 -25.61
N GLU A 407 46.20 6.72 -25.41
CA GLU A 407 46.41 5.70 -26.44
C GLU A 407 45.24 5.55 -27.41
N LYS A 408 44.00 5.59 -26.92
CA LYS A 408 42.80 5.19 -27.68
C LYS A 408 41.96 6.35 -28.21
N ASP A 409 42.39 7.60 -28.02
CA ASP A 409 41.68 8.80 -28.49
C ASP A 409 40.24 8.94 -27.93
N ALA A 410 40.01 8.38 -26.74
CA ALA A 410 38.74 8.39 -26.04
C ALA A 410 38.74 9.44 -24.91
N PRO A 411 37.60 10.10 -24.63
CA PRO A 411 37.44 10.91 -23.43
C PRO A 411 37.73 10.07 -22.16
N CYS A 412 38.63 10.54 -21.30
CA CYS A 412 38.85 9.93 -19.99
C CYS A 412 37.63 10.19 -19.11
N GLN A 413 37.05 9.17 -18.49
CA GLN A 413 36.05 9.33 -17.45
C GLN A 413 36.34 8.39 -16.29
N VAL A 414 36.74 8.94 -15.15
CA VAL A 414 37.07 8.17 -13.96
C VAL A 414 36.49 8.83 -12.70
N THR A 415 35.90 8.03 -11.82
CA THR A 415 35.46 8.50 -10.50
C THR A 415 36.39 7.89 -9.46
N HIS A 416 37.00 8.72 -8.62
CA HIS A 416 38.01 8.26 -7.67
C HIS A 416 38.02 9.12 -6.40
N ARG A 417 38.68 8.64 -5.36
CA ARG A 417 38.84 9.37 -4.10
C ARG A 417 40.10 10.22 -4.11
N ILE A 418 40.00 11.43 -3.56
CA ILE A 418 41.15 12.28 -3.23
C ILE A 418 41.25 12.48 -1.72
N ILE A 419 42.46 12.68 -1.23
CA ILE A 419 42.75 12.98 0.18
C ILE A 419 43.23 14.43 0.27
N ARG A 420 42.49 15.24 1.02
CA ARG A 420 42.84 16.64 1.30
C ARG A 420 43.96 16.74 2.35
N PRO A 421 44.65 17.89 2.46
CA PRO A 421 45.70 18.11 3.47
C PRO A 421 45.25 17.88 4.92
N ASP A 422 43.97 18.09 5.23
CA ASP A 422 43.36 17.84 6.54
C ASP A 422 43.01 16.36 6.79
N GLY A 423 43.28 15.48 5.83
CA GLY A 423 42.96 14.05 5.88
C GLY A 423 41.53 13.70 5.45
N THR A 424 40.69 14.69 5.12
CA THR A 424 39.34 14.41 4.63
C THR A 424 39.38 13.78 3.24
N VAL A 425 38.52 12.78 3.04
CA VAL A 425 38.39 12.10 1.75
C VAL A 425 37.23 12.71 0.97
N ARG A 426 37.45 13.03 -0.30
CA ARG A 426 36.42 13.49 -1.23
C ARG A 426 36.31 12.53 -2.41
N ILE A 427 35.12 12.41 -2.98
CA ILE A 427 34.87 11.63 -4.19
C ILE A 427 34.75 12.62 -5.34
N VAL A 428 35.64 12.49 -6.32
CA VAL A 428 35.67 13.37 -7.50
C VAL A 428 35.41 12.58 -8.77
N ARG A 429 34.80 13.26 -9.74
CA ARG A 429 34.60 12.75 -11.09
C ARG A 429 35.43 13.56 -12.07
N GLU A 430 36.35 12.88 -12.73
CA GLU A 430 37.16 13.43 -13.82
C GLU A 430 36.49 13.13 -15.17
N ARG A 431 36.49 14.13 -16.04
CA ARG A 431 36.11 14.01 -17.45
C ARG A 431 37.08 14.80 -18.31
N SER A 432 37.75 14.16 -19.27
CA SER A 432 38.60 14.85 -20.24
C SER A 432 37.91 15.03 -21.58
N ALA A 433 38.33 16.04 -22.33
CA ALA A 433 38.11 16.08 -23.77
C ALA A 433 38.97 15.03 -24.48
N GLN A 434 38.79 14.89 -25.79
CA GLN A 434 39.70 14.11 -26.63
C GLN A 434 41.11 14.73 -26.62
N VAL A 435 42.12 13.87 -26.69
CA VAL A 435 43.53 14.28 -26.78
C VAL A 435 43.75 15.02 -28.09
N GLN A 436 44.33 16.23 -28.01
CA GLN A 436 44.78 16.95 -29.19
C GLN A 436 46.12 16.37 -29.63
N ARG A 437 46.29 16.17 -30.93
CA ARG A 437 47.50 15.62 -31.54
C ARG A 437 48.13 16.60 -32.54
N ASP A 438 49.44 16.47 -32.73
CA ASP A 438 50.15 17.21 -33.77
C ASP A 438 49.94 16.60 -35.18
N ARG A 439 50.57 17.20 -36.18
CA ARG A 439 50.49 16.75 -37.58
C ARG A 439 51.09 15.36 -37.83
N ASN A 440 51.86 14.83 -36.89
CA ASN A 440 52.49 13.50 -36.96
C ASN A 440 51.71 12.46 -36.13
N GLY A 441 50.59 12.85 -35.51
CA GLY A 441 49.76 11.98 -34.68
C GLY A 441 50.24 11.84 -33.23
N ALA A 442 51.26 12.58 -32.81
CA ALA A 442 51.74 12.56 -31.43
C ALA A 442 50.80 13.37 -30.51
N PRO A 443 50.49 12.88 -29.29
CA PRO A 443 49.64 13.60 -28.35
C PRO A 443 50.35 14.86 -27.83
N VAL A 444 49.66 16.01 -27.88
CA VAL A 444 50.23 17.31 -27.48
C VAL A 444 49.54 17.94 -26.29
N PHE A 445 48.22 17.77 -26.17
CA PHE A 445 47.45 18.52 -25.19
C PHE A 445 46.20 17.76 -24.77
N LEU A 446 45.88 17.80 -23.48
CA LEU A 446 44.69 17.23 -22.89
C LEU A 446 44.08 18.24 -21.92
N MET A 447 42.77 18.42 -21.97
CA MET A 447 42.04 19.25 -20.99
C MET A 447 40.87 18.47 -20.44
N GLY A 448 40.43 18.82 -19.24
CA GLY A 448 39.31 18.17 -18.61
C GLY A 448 38.70 19.00 -17.48
N THR A 449 37.71 18.39 -16.85
CA THR A 449 37.02 18.90 -15.68
C THR A 449 37.04 17.88 -14.56
N VAL A 450 37.20 18.38 -13.35
CA VAL A 450 37.03 17.62 -12.10
C VAL A 450 35.83 18.18 -11.36
N GLN A 451 34.92 17.31 -10.92
CA GLN A 451 33.76 17.68 -10.11
C GLN A 451 33.83 17.01 -8.75
N ASP A 452 33.67 17.76 -7.66
CA ASP A 452 33.42 17.17 -6.33
C ASP A 452 31.98 16.65 -6.29
N ILE A 453 31.83 15.34 -6.21
CA ILE A 453 30.52 14.65 -6.14
C ILE A 453 30.31 13.99 -4.79
N THR A 454 31.09 14.35 -3.76
CA THR A 454 31.06 13.68 -2.44
C THR A 454 29.67 13.68 -1.84
N GLU A 455 28.98 14.82 -1.83
CA GLU A 455 27.64 14.95 -1.27
C GLU A 455 26.63 14.10 -2.05
N SER A 456 26.61 14.23 -3.38
CA SER A 456 25.70 13.45 -4.24
C SER A 456 25.95 11.94 -4.16
N ALA A 457 27.21 11.52 -4.08
CA ALA A 457 27.57 10.12 -3.91
C ALA A 457 27.14 9.59 -2.53
N THR A 458 27.28 10.40 -1.48
CA THR A 458 26.83 10.06 -0.13
C THR A 458 25.31 9.94 -0.07
N ILE A 459 24.58 10.89 -0.65
CA ILE A 459 23.11 10.86 -0.74
C ILE A 459 22.65 9.62 -1.53
N THR A 460 23.26 9.35 -2.68
CA THR A 460 22.94 8.16 -3.50
C THR A 460 23.17 6.86 -2.72
N LYS A 461 24.28 6.77 -1.97
CA LYS A 461 24.58 5.60 -1.13
C LYS A 461 23.54 5.43 -0.01
N ASN A 462 23.25 6.49 0.74
CA ASN A 462 22.28 6.45 1.84
C ASN A 462 20.88 6.11 1.32
N LEU A 463 20.50 6.64 0.15
CA LEU A 463 19.22 6.32 -0.50
C LEU A 463 19.17 4.85 -0.93
N ALA A 464 20.25 4.29 -1.46
CA ALA A 464 20.32 2.88 -1.82
C ALA A 464 20.20 1.96 -0.59
N GLU A 465 20.87 2.31 0.53
CA GLU A 465 20.75 1.60 1.81
C GLU A 465 19.32 1.70 2.37
N THR A 466 18.72 2.88 2.33
CA THR A 466 17.33 3.12 2.76
C THR A 466 16.33 2.32 1.91
N ASN A 467 16.47 2.36 0.57
CA ASN A 467 15.61 1.60 -0.35
C ASN A 467 15.75 0.09 -0.14
N ARG A 468 16.96 -0.38 0.18
CA ARG A 468 17.20 -1.79 0.49
C ARG A 468 16.45 -2.21 1.77
N LEU A 469 16.52 -1.39 2.82
CA LEU A 469 15.79 -1.61 4.07
C LEU A 469 14.26 -1.57 3.87
N LEU A 470 13.75 -0.57 3.13
CA LEU A 470 12.33 -0.48 2.80
C LEU A 470 11.84 -1.69 1.99
N GLY A 471 12.67 -2.18 1.06
CA GLY A 471 12.37 -3.39 0.31
C GLY A 471 12.24 -4.64 1.21
N MET A 472 13.05 -4.74 2.27
CA MET A 472 12.93 -5.81 3.27
C MET A 472 11.63 -5.68 4.06
N VAL A 473 11.28 -4.46 4.52
CA VAL A 473 10.02 -4.17 5.22
C VAL A 473 8.81 -4.58 4.37
N GLN A 474 8.81 -4.18 3.09
CA GLN A 474 7.73 -4.51 2.15
C GLN A 474 7.60 -6.03 1.97
N ARG A 475 8.71 -6.77 1.82
CA ARG A 475 8.69 -8.24 1.69
C ARG A 475 8.06 -8.93 2.90
N VAL A 476 8.37 -8.47 4.11
CA VAL A 476 7.78 -9.00 5.36
C VAL A 476 6.25 -8.83 5.34
N GLN A 477 5.78 -7.63 4.97
CA GLN A 477 4.35 -7.32 4.90
C GLN A 477 3.64 -8.11 3.79
N GLU A 478 4.23 -8.20 2.59
CA GLU A 478 3.69 -8.98 1.48
C GLU A 478 3.61 -10.47 1.78
N GLY A 479 4.64 -11.03 2.44
CA GLY A 479 4.66 -12.42 2.88
C GLY A 479 3.48 -12.75 3.78
N PHE A 480 3.17 -11.86 4.72
CA PHE A 480 2.00 -11.97 5.59
C PHE A 480 0.68 -11.89 4.81
N ILE A 481 0.50 -10.89 3.94
CA ILE A 481 -0.73 -10.69 3.16
C ILE A 481 -1.03 -11.92 2.27
N ARG A 482 0.02 -12.51 1.67
CA ARG A 482 -0.12 -13.69 0.80
C ARG A 482 -0.25 -15.01 1.57
N ASN A 483 -0.28 -14.98 2.90
CA ASN A 483 -0.45 -16.16 3.75
C ASN A 483 0.64 -17.23 3.52
N ARG A 484 1.88 -16.80 3.22
CA ARG A 484 3.01 -17.72 3.05
C ARG A 484 3.44 -18.34 4.38
N ASP A 485 4.18 -19.44 4.31
CA ASP A 485 4.80 -20.03 5.50
C ASP A 485 5.78 -19.03 6.13
N VAL A 486 5.66 -18.84 7.44
CA VAL A 486 6.50 -17.94 8.25
C VAL A 486 7.97 -18.29 8.11
N ALA A 487 8.26 -19.60 8.08
CA ALA A 487 9.62 -20.08 7.94
C ALA A 487 10.23 -19.61 6.61
N GLU A 488 9.47 -19.57 5.52
CA GLU A 488 9.94 -19.07 4.23
C GLU A 488 10.21 -17.56 4.26
N ILE A 489 9.33 -16.79 4.92
CA ILE A 489 9.47 -15.33 5.04
C ILE A 489 10.74 -15.00 5.82
N TYR A 490 10.94 -15.63 6.98
CA TYR A 490 12.13 -15.42 7.80
C TYR A 490 13.40 -15.88 7.08
N ASN A 491 13.33 -16.93 6.24
CA ASN A 491 14.46 -17.43 5.47
C ASN A 491 14.95 -16.40 4.46
N SER A 492 14.02 -15.87 3.66
CA SER A 492 14.36 -14.82 2.71
C SER A 492 14.88 -13.57 3.42
N LEU A 493 14.27 -13.20 4.55
CA LEU A 493 14.64 -11.98 5.26
C LEU A 493 16.01 -12.08 5.94
N LEU A 494 16.34 -13.24 6.51
CA LEU A 494 17.63 -13.44 7.18
C LEU A 494 18.78 -13.28 6.19
N ALA A 495 18.67 -13.81 4.97
CA ALA A 495 19.69 -13.63 3.94
C ALA A 495 19.96 -12.14 3.64
N ASP A 496 18.91 -11.34 3.54
CA ASP A 496 19.01 -9.90 3.33
C ASP A 496 19.64 -9.18 4.54
N LEU A 497 19.26 -9.58 5.76
CA LEU A 497 19.80 -9.04 7.02
C LEU A 497 21.29 -9.31 7.15
N LEU A 498 21.75 -10.52 6.81
CA LEU A 498 23.17 -10.87 6.87
C LEU A 498 23.99 -10.03 5.89
N GLN A 499 23.50 -9.85 4.66
CA GLN A 499 24.18 -9.01 3.69
C GLN A 499 24.17 -7.52 4.09
N PHE A 500 23.07 -7.01 4.64
CA PHE A 500 22.97 -5.62 5.09
C PHE A 500 23.86 -5.35 6.31
N SER A 501 23.91 -6.29 7.25
CA SER A 501 24.68 -6.18 8.49
C SER A 501 26.15 -6.60 8.36
N GLU A 502 26.57 -7.09 7.20
CA GLU A 502 27.91 -7.67 6.98
C GLU A 502 28.23 -8.81 7.97
N SER A 503 27.19 -9.54 8.41
CA SER A 503 27.30 -10.67 9.33
C SER A 503 27.42 -11.96 8.54
N SER A 504 28.24 -12.91 9.01
CA SER A 504 28.26 -14.26 8.40
C SER A 504 27.12 -15.12 8.89
N ASP A 505 26.67 -14.89 10.13
CA ASP A 505 25.73 -15.78 10.82
C ASP A 505 24.57 -15.05 11.47
N GLY A 506 23.42 -15.73 11.58
CA GLY A 506 22.28 -15.18 12.30
C GLY A 506 21.06 -16.07 12.36
N PHE A 507 20.03 -15.58 13.06
CA PHE A 507 18.72 -16.21 13.17
C PHE A 507 17.60 -15.17 13.35
N ILE A 508 16.37 -15.57 13.05
CA ILE A 508 15.14 -14.89 13.45
C ILE A 508 14.30 -15.89 14.24
N GLY A 509 13.79 -15.48 15.39
CA GLY A 509 13.01 -16.36 16.27
C GLY A 509 11.79 -15.70 16.87
N ASP A 510 10.76 -16.51 17.09
CA ASP A 510 9.55 -16.15 17.82
C ASP A 510 9.71 -16.41 19.31
N VAL A 511 9.29 -15.47 20.14
CA VAL A 511 9.21 -15.67 21.60
C VAL A 511 7.80 -16.08 21.98
N PHE A 512 7.68 -17.29 22.51
CA PHE A 512 6.44 -17.85 23.03
C PHE A 512 6.46 -17.87 24.56
N VAL A 513 5.29 -18.06 25.17
CA VAL A 513 5.15 -18.11 26.63
C VAL A 513 4.43 -19.41 27.00
N THR A 514 5.00 -20.18 27.92
CA THR A 514 4.36 -21.41 28.42
C THR A 514 3.14 -21.10 29.30
N PRO A 515 2.25 -22.07 29.59
CA PRO A 515 1.14 -21.88 30.54
C PRO A 515 1.58 -21.36 31.92
N GLU A 516 2.79 -21.68 32.36
CA GLU A 516 3.42 -21.21 33.61
C GLU A 516 4.04 -19.81 33.50
N LYS A 517 3.78 -19.09 32.40
CA LYS A 517 4.29 -17.73 32.11
C LYS A 517 5.81 -17.63 31.94
N LYS A 518 6.47 -18.69 31.47
CA LYS A 518 7.90 -18.66 31.15
C LYS A 518 8.11 -18.43 29.66
N PRO A 519 8.93 -17.44 29.25
CA PRO A 519 9.25 -17.25 27.85
C PRO A 519 10.20 -18.35 27.35
N TYR A 520 10.02 -18.76 26.10
CA TYR A 520 10.98 -19.59 25.37
C TYR A 520 11.10 -19.04 23.94
N LEU A 521 12.30 -19.16 23.37
CA LEU A 521 12.59 -18.70 22.02
C LEU A 521 12.51 -19.88 21.06
N ARG A 522 11.79 -19.74 19.96
CA ARG A 522 11.81 -20.68 18.84
C ARG A 522 12.51 -20.02 17.66
N ALA A 523 13.76 -20.40 17.40
CA ALA A 523 14.56 -19.86 16.30
C ALA A 523 14.36 -20.72 15.04
N TYR A 524 14.05 -20.10 13.91
CA TYR A 524 13.68 -20.84 12.70
C TYR A 524 14.86 -21.20 11.80
N ILE A 525 16.01 -20.51 11.90
CA ILE A 525 17.10 -20.60 10.91
C ILE A 525 18.46 -20.31 11.55
N PHE A 526 19.49 -21.10 11.21
CA PHE A 526 20.91 -20.81 11.46
C PHE A 526 21.67 -21.04 10.15
N THR A 527 22.47 -20.07 9.70
CA THR A 527 23.19 -20.13 8.41
C THR A 527 24.38 -21.09 8.37
N ASP A 528 24.98 -21.47 9.51
CA ASP A 528 26.18 -22.34 9.56
C ASP A 528 26.05 -23.57 10.47
N LEU A 529 24.87 -24.17 10.55
CA LEU A 529 24.72 -25.51 11.13
C LEU A 529 24.49 -26.60 10.05
N SER A 530 24.49 -26.21 8.77
CA SER A 530 24.46 -27.11 7.62
C SER A 530 25.84 -27.72 7.27
N CYS A 531 26.93 -27.33 7.94
CA CYS A 531 28.29 -27.69 7.55
C CYS A 531 29.08 -28.57 8.55
N ASN A 532 28.42 -29.34 9.43
CA ASN A 532 29.04 -30.46 10.13
C ASN A 532 28.18 -31.72 10.00
N GLN A 533 28.78 -32.78 9.44
CA GLN A 533 28.14 -34.07 9.11
C GLN A 533 27.50 -34.78 10.33
N GLU A 534 27.76 -34.31 11.55
CA GLU A 534 27.23 -34.84 12.82
C GLU A 534 25.85 -34.27 13.22
N ASN A 535 25.40 -33.14 12.67
CA ASN A 535 24.14 -32.48 13.06
C ASN A 535 23.01 -32.59 12.01
N THR A 536 23.27 -33.13 10.82
CA THR A 536 22.29 -33.22 9.72
C THR A 536 21.03 -34.01 10.10
N GLU A 537 21.16 -35.11 10.85
CA GLU A 537 20.01 -35.93 11.31
C GLU A 537 19.11 -35.18 12.32
N LEU A 538 19.69 -34.29 13.13
CA LEU A 538 18.91 -33.46 14.05
C LEU A 538 18.11 -32.42 13.25
N TYR A 539 18.70 -31.83 12.20
CA TYR A 539 18.05 -30.86 11.31
C TYR A 539 16.90 -31.43 10.48
N GLU A 540 17.08 -32.62 9.91
CA GLU A 540 16.02 -33.33 9.16
C GLU A 540 14.78 -33.61 10.04
N GLN A 541 14.94 -33.68 11.37
CA GLN A 541 13.83 -33.86 12.31
C GLN A 541 13.11 -32.55 12.71
N VAL A 542 13.72 -31.37 12.49
CA VAL A 542 13.17 -30.05 12.88
C VAL A 542 12.82 -29.15 11.70
N GLU A 543 12.97 -29.61 10.46
CA GLU A 543 12.66 -28.84 9.25
C GLU A 543 11.22 -28.31 9.30
N GLY A 544 11.08 -26.97 9.32
CA GLY A 544 9.80 -26.25 9.47
C GLY A 544 9.28 -26.04 10.90
N ARG A 545 9.85 -26.70 11.92
CA ARG A 545 9.42 -26.56 13.34
C ARG A 545 10.25 -25.59 14.18
N GLY A 546 11.49 -25.30 13.78
CA GLY A 546 12.41 -24.40 14.49
C GLY A 546 12.98 -25.01 15.78
N PHE A 547 14.13 -24.50 16.22
CA PHE A 547 14.80 -24.92 17.46
C PHE A 547 14.26 -24.15 18.67
N GLU A 548 13.82 -24.87 19.71
CA GLU A 548 13.30 -24.27 20.93
C GLU A 548 14.36 -24.15 22.03
N PHE A 549 14.58 -22.93 22.49
CA PHE A 549 15.45 -22.58 23.61
C PHE A 549 14.59 -22.19 24.81
N HIS A 550 14.51 -23.09 25.79
CA HIS A 550 13.75 -22.90 27.04
C HIS A 550 14.62 -22.34 28.19
N ASP A 551 15.95 -22.46 28.12
CA ASP A 551 16.88 -21.76 29.01
C ASP A 551 17.43 -20.51 28.31
N LEU A 552 16.90 -19.36 28.69
CA LEU A 552 17.27 -18.05 28.14
C LEU A 552 18.30 -17.31 28.99
N ASP A 553 18.82 -17.94 30.06
CA ASP A 553 19.81 -17.33 30.95
C ASP A 553 21.23 -17.51 30.38
N ASN A 554 21.47 -16.95 29.19
CA ASN A 554 22.74 -16.95 28.46
C ASN A 554 22.81 -15.74 27.49
N LEU A 555 23.91 -15.58 26.74
CA LEU A 555 24.12 -14.45 25.83
C LEU A 555 23.04 -14.35 24.74
N LEU A 556 22.57 -15.50 24.22
CA LEU A 556 21.55 -15.57 23.18
C LEU A 556 20.17 -15.18 23.74
N GLY A 557 19.80 -15.64 24.94
CA GLY A 557 18.50 -15.29 25.55
C GLY A 557 18.47 -13.94 26.28
N ALA A 558 19.60 -13.23 26.36
CA ALA A 558 19.70 -11.94 27.05
C ALA A 558 18.78 -10.84 26.48
N PRO A 559 18.58 -10.71 25.15
CA PRO A 559 17.63 -9.76 24.58
C PRO A 559 16.19 -10.05 25.00
N VAL A 560 15.79 -11.31 25.02
CA VAL A 560 14.43 -11.72 25.42
C VAL A 560 14.17 -11.44 26.90
N THR A 561 15.13 -11.75 27.75
CA THR A 561 14.97 -11.59 29.21
C THR A 561 15.11 -10.15 29.68
N SER A 562 15.93 -9.34 29.00
CA SER A 562 16.15 -7.93 29.37
C SER A 562 15.24 -6.93 28.63
N GLY A 563 14.66 -7.32 27.49
CA GLY A 563 13.94 -6.42 26.60
C GLY A 563 14.82 -5.35 25.95
N LYS A 564 16.14 -5.56 25.90
CA LYS A 564 17.12 -4.60 25.32
C LYS A 564 18.03 -5.28 24.32
N ALA A 565 18.50 -4.52 23.34
CA ALA A 565 19.53 -4.99 22.44
C ALA A 565 20.83 -5.32 23.21
N VAL A 566 21.52 -6.37 22.77
CA VAL A 566 22.75 -6.87 23.40
C VAL A 566 23.83 -6.96 22.34
N ILE A 567 24.92 -6.21 22.53
CA ILE A 567 26.14 -6.29 21.72
C ILE A 567 27.24 -6.95 22.55
N SER A 568 27.98 -7.87 21.93
CA SER A 568 29.20 -8.46 22.46
C SER A 568 30.22 -8.65 21.33
N ASN A 569 31.25 -7.81 21.28
CA ASN A 569 32.35 -7.91 20.32
C ASN A 569 33.50 -8.83 20.78
N ASP A 570 33.35 -9.44 21.96
CA ASP A 570 34.18 -10.55 22.43
C ASP A 570 33.34 -11.54 23.25
N PRO A 571 32.49 -12.37 22.60
CA PRO A 571 31.68 -13.38 23.29
C PRO A 571 32.49 -14.36 24.11
N ALA A 572 33.79 -14.52 23.83
CA ALA A 572 34.66 -15.39 24.59
C ALA A 572 34.99 -14.83 25.99
N THR A 573 34.85 -13.53 26.25
CA THR A 573 35.05 -12.98 27.59
C THR A 573 33.76 -12.46 28.23
N ASP A 574 32.66 -12.44 27.47
CA ASP A 574 31.35 -12.01 27.98
C ASP A 574 30.80 -12.96 29.07
N PRO A 575 30.46 -12.44 30.27
CA PRO A 575 29.96 -13.25 31.38
C PRO A 575 28.61 -13.93 31.08
N ARG A 576 27.83 -13.39 30.12
CA ARG A 576 26.53 -13.95 29.71
C ARG A 576 26.70 -15.19 28.83
N SER A 577 27.85 -15.39 28.18
CA SER A 577 28.07 -16.52 27.27
C SER A 577 28.01 -17.89 27.93
N LYS A 578 28.19 -17.96 29.27
CA LYS A 578 28.10 -19.18 30.09
C LYS A 578 28.66 -20.43 29.40
N LYS A 579 29.95 -20.37 29.06
CA LYS A 579 30.67 -21.37 28.24
C LYS A 579 30.43 -22.82 28.62
N ASP A 580 30.25 -23.10 29.91
CA ASP A 580 30.02 -24.45 30.44
C ASP A 580 28.64 -25.03 30.04
N ARG A 581 27.77 -24.23 29.41
CA ARG A 581 26.42 -24.59 28.97
C ARG A 581 26.25 -24.59 27.45
N VAL A 582 27.32 -24.34 26.69
CA VAL A 582 27.28 -24.39 25.21
C VAL A 582 27.47 -25.83 24.76
N PRO A 583 26.55 -26.42 23.96
CA PRO A 583 26.70 -27.78 23.47
C PRO A 583 27.97 -27.98 22.62
N PRO A 584 28.60 -29.17 22.63
CA PRO A 584 29.70 -29.50 21.73
C PRO A 584 29.29 -29.31 20.26
N GLY A 585 30.15 -28.68 19.44
CA GLY A 585 29.88 -28.45 18.01
C GLY A 585 29.05 -27.20 17.68
N HIS A 586 28.71 -26.38 18.66
CA HIS A 586 27.99 -25.11 18.46
C HIS A 586 28.84 -24.06 17.71
N LEU A 587 28.17 -23.17 16.96
CA LEU A 587 28.79 -22.04 16.25
C LEU A 587 29.71 -21.23 17.16
N LYS A 588 30.94 -20.97 16.69
CA LYS A 588 31.92 -20.16 17.41
C LYS A 588 31.64 -18.68 17.16
N LEU A 589 31.27 -17.96 18.22
CA LEU A 589 30.95 -16.54 18.16
C LEU A 589 32.20 -15.68 18.39
N HIS A 590 32.52 -14.82 17.44
CA HIS A 590 33.56 -13.78 17.51
C HIS A 590 32.97 -12.40 17.82
N SER A 591 31.75 -12.16 17.35
CA SER A 591 30.93 -11.01 17.69
C SER A 591 29.46 -11.44 17.66
N PHE A 592 28.62 -10.81 18.48
CA PHE A 592 27.19 -11.10 18.55
C PHE A 592 26.39 -9.81 18.78
N LEU A 593 25.27 -9.71 18.06
CA LEU A 593 24.25 -8.70 18.25
C LEU A 593 22.88 -9.38 18.32
N GLY A 594 22.25 -9.31 19.50
CA GLY A 594 20.88 -9.75 19.71
C GLY A 594 19.93 -8.56 19.81
N ILE A 595 18.89 -8.53 18.98
CA ILE A 595 17.92 -7.45 18.88
C ILE A 595 16.54 -7.99 19.28
N PRO A 596 15.95 -7.53 20.39
CA PRO A 596 14.60 -7.93 20.75
C PRO A 596 13.59 -7.28 19.80
N ILE A 597 12.62 -8.07 19.34
CA ILE A 597 11.48 -7.57 18.58
C ILE A 597 10.35 -7.33 19.58
N ILE A 598 9.99 -6.07 19.78
CA ILE A 598 9.08 -5.64 20.85
C ILE A 598 7.79 -5.10 20.24
N PHE A 599 6.65 -5.55 20.76
CA PHE A 599 5.33 -5.00 20.45
C PHE A 599 4.62 -4.62 21.76
N GLY A 600 4.42 -3.31 21.98
CA GLY A 600 3.97 -2.80 23.28
C GLY A 600 5.00 -3.10 24.38
N ASP A 601 4.56 -3.76 25.45
CA ASP A 601 5.43 -4.16 26.58
C ASP A 601 5.96 -5.60 26.47
N GLN A 602 5.73 -6.28 25.33
CA GLN A 602 6.06 -7.69 25.15
C GLN A 602 7.18 -7.88 24.13
N VAL A 603 8.17 -8.70 24.47
CA VAL A 603 9.11 -9.25 23.50
C VAL A 603 8.41 -10.35 22.72
N VAL A 604 8.12 -10.10 21.45
CA VAL A 604 7.44 -11.05 20.55
C VAL A 604 8.43 -11.88 19.74
N GLY A 605 9.67 -11.44 19.61
CA GLY A 605 10.69 -12.16 18.86
C GLY A 605 12.10 -11.66 19.13
N GLU A 606 13.05 -12.21 18.39
CA GLU A 606 14.46 -11.81 18.44
C GLU A 606 15.11 -11.98 17.07
N ILE A 607 15.99 -11.04 16.72
CA ILE A 607 16.97 -11.19 15.63
C ILE A 607 18.34 -11.38 16.27
N GLY A 608 19.02 -12.48 15.95
CA GLY A 608 20.42 -12.69 16.30
C GLY A 608 21.30 -12.52 15.07
N LEU A 609 22.35 -11.70 15.17
CA LEU A 609 23.39 -11.53 14.16
C LEU A 609 24.74 -11.83 14.79
N ALA A 610 25.63 -12.47 14.04
CA ALA A 610 26.92 -12.90 14.54
C ALA A 610 28.04 -12.74 13.52
N ASN A 611 29.25 -12.61 14.05
CA ASN A 611 30.51 -12.69 13.33
C ASN A 611 30.74 -11.60 12.26
N ARG A 612 30.15 -10.40 12.43
CA ARG A 612 30.53 -9.21 11.66
C ARG A 612 32.00 -8.84 11.89
N GLN A 613 32.74 -8.64 10.81
CA GLN A 613 34.13 -8.19 10.85
C GLN A 613 34.21 -6.79 11.47
N GLY A 614 35.05 -6.62 12.51
CA GLY A 614 35.16 -5.36 13.24
C GLY A 614 34.14 -5.19 14.38
N GLY A 615 33.17 -6.10 14.50
CA GLY A 615 32.14 -6.06 15.55
C GLY A 615 30.94 -5.18 15.20
N TYR A 616 30.01 -5.06 16.16
CA TYR A 616 28.79 -4.26 16.07
C TYR A 616 28.89 -2.98 16.92
N ASP A 617 28.15 -1.95 16.52
CA ASP A 617 28.00 -0.67 17.20
C ASP A 617 26.51 -0.32 17.37
N GLU A 618 26.19 0.84 17.93
CA GLU A 618 24.78 1.26 18.09
C GLU A 618 24.15 1.71 16.76
N LYS A 619 24.95 2.14 15.78
CA LYS A 619 24.45 2.64 14.50
C LYS A 619 23.64 1.58 13.75
N ILE A 620 24.09 0.33 13.75
CA ILE A 620 23.35 -0.76 13.10
C ILE A 620 21.97 -1.01 13.74
N LEU A 621 21.78 -0.68 15.03
CA LEU A 621 20.48 -0.78 15.69
C LEU A 621 19.52 0.28 15.15
N GLU A 622 20.01 1.51 14.97
CA GLU A 622 19.25 2.61 14.38
C GLU A 622 18.87 2.29 12.93
N ASP A 623 19.85 1.80 12.15
CA ASP A 623 19.66 1.42 10.75
C ASP A 623 18.62 0.29 10.59
N LEU A 624 18.54 -0.66 11.54
CA LEU A 624 17.59 -1.79 11.50
C LEU A 624 16.23 -1.51 12.18
N ALA A 625 16.08 -0.42 12.93
CA ALA A 625 14.88 -0.14 13.72
C ALA A 625 13.56 -0.15 12.92
N PRO A 626 13.48 0.39 11.68
CA PRO A 626 12.26 0.31 10.87
C PRO A 626 11.84 -1.13 10.55
N LEU A 627 12.81 -2.00 10.26
CA LEU A 627 12.55 -3.41 9.95
C LEU A 627 12.12 -4.19 11.20
N VAL A 628 12.78 -3.95 12.33
CA VAL A 628 12.41 -4.55 13.63
C VAL A 628 10.97 -4.18 13.99
N THR A 629 10.58 -2.93 13.75
CA THR A 629 9.21 -2.45 13.99
C THR A 629 8.20 -3.15 13.09
N ALA A 630 8.51 -3.28 11.79
CA ALA A 630 7.63 -3.98 10.85
C ALA A 630 7.47 -5.47 11.19
N LEU A 631 8.56 -6.13 11.59
CA LEU A 631 8.53 -7.52 12.07
C LEU A 631 7.63 -7.67 13.31
N ALA A 632 7.74 -6.76 14.28
CA ALA A 632 6.91 -6.78 15.48
C ALA A 632 5.42 -6.74 15.15
N GLN A 633 5.02 -5.86 14.22
CA GLN A 633 3.64 -5.74 13.77
C GLN A 633 3.14 -7.02 13.10
N VAL A 634 3.93 -7.60 12.19
CA VAL A 634 3.55 -8.82 11.46
C VAL A 634 3.48 -10.04 12.39
N MET A 635 4.48 -10.22 13.26
CA MET A 635 4.49 -11.30 14.25
C MET A 635 3.23 -11.23 15.14
N MET A 636 2.87 -10.03 15.60
CA MET A 636 1.69 -9.87 16.45
C MET A 636 0.37 -10.06 15.67
N ALA A 637 0.27 -9.53 14.45
CA ALA A 637 -0.89 -9.74 13.59
C ALA A 637 -1.13 -11.23 13.32
N GLN A 638 -0.06 -11.99 13.11
CA GLN A 638 -0.13 -13.43 12.86
C GLN A 638 -0.55 -14.23 14.09
N ARG A 639 -0.03 -13.87 15.27
CA ARG A 639 -0.48 -14.44 16.56
C ARG A 639 -1.97 -14.20 16.77
N ASN A 640 -2.43 -12.97 16.55
CA ASN A 640 -3.84 -12.61 16.68
C ASN A 640 -4.72 -13.38 15.69
N LEU A 641 -4.31 -13.51 14.43
CA LEU A 641 -5.04 -14.28 13.43
C LEU A 641 -5.14 -15.77 13.80
N THR A 642 -4.07 -16.32 14.37
CA THR A 642 -4.04 -17.72 14.81
C THR A 642 -4.96 -17.93 16.01
N ALA A 643 -4.93 -17.01 16.98
CA ALA A 643 -5.82 -17.03 18.14
C ALA A 643 -7.29 -16.85 17.75
N LEU A 644 -7.58 -15.96 16.78
CA LEU A 644 -8.92 -15.74 16.24
C LEU A 644 -9.47 -17.01 15.59
N LYS A 645 -8.72 -17.63 14.67
CA LYS A 645 -9.12 -18.90 14.02
C LYS A 645 -9.36 -20.03 15.03
N ALA A 646 -8.52 -20.13 16.06
CA ALA A 646 -8.71 -21.12 17.13
C ALA A 646 -10.01 -20.85 17.91
N THR A 647 -10.28 -19.58 18.21
CA THR A 647 -11.51 -19.15 18.92
C THR A 647 -12.76 -19.38 18.07
N GLU A 648 -12.73 -19.02 16.78
CA GLU A 648 -13.80 -19.30 15.82
C GLU A 648 -14.12 -20.80 15.77
N LYS A 649 -13.09 -21.65 15.67
CA LYS A 649 -13.28 -23.11 15.67
C LYS A 649 -13.96 -23.62 16.95
N ILE A 650 -13.60 -23.07 18.11
CA ILE A 650 -14.24 -23.40 19.39
C ILE A 650 -15.70 -22.91 19.40
N LEU A 651 -15.97 -21.70 18.90
CA LEU A 651 -17.32 -21.14 18.82
C LEU A 651 -18.21 -21.93 17.86
N GLU A 652 -17.69 -22.31 16.69
CA GLU A 652 -18.38 -23.18 15.73
C GLU A 652 -18.72 -24.54 16.36
N GLN A 653 -17.80 -25.13 17.12
CA GLN A 653 -18.06 -26.37 17.84
C GLN A 653 -19.18 -26.21 18.88
N LYS A 654 -19.17 -25.13 19.67
CA LYS A 654 -20.23 -24.85 20.65
C LYS A 654 -21.58 -24.57 19.99
N ALA A 655 -21.59 -23.85 18.86
CA ALA A 655 -22.81 -23.51 18.13
C ALA A 655 -23.49 -24.74 17.48
N LYS A 656 -22.83 -25.89 17.42
CA LYS A 656 -23.34 -27.16 16.88
C LYS A 656 -24.03 -28.03 17.93
N LEU A 657 -23.92 -27.69 19.22
CA LEU A 657 -24.52 -28.43 20.32
C LEU A 657 -25.79 -27.73 20.84
N ASP A 658 -26.67 -28.51 21.46
CA ASP A 658 -27.78 -28.01 22.27
C ASP A 658 -27.26 -27.52 23.62
N GLY A 659 -27.69 -26.32 24.03
CA GLY A 659 -27.19 -25.66 25.23
C GLY A 659 -27.59 -26.30 26.56
N LEU A 660 -28.58 -27.20 26.57
CA LEU A 660 -29.01 -27.93 27.76
C LEU A 660 -28.44 -29.36 27.78
N LEU A 661 -28.51 -30.06 26.64
CA LEU A 661 -28.27 -31.50 26.58
C LEU A 661 -26.84 -31.89 26.16
N GLU A 662 -26.02 -30.95 25.71
CA GLU A 662 -24.65 -31.19 25.23
C GLU A 662 -24.53 -32.31 24.17
N ILE A 663 -25.59 -32.49 23.40
CA ILE A 663 -25.66 -33.31 22.17
C ILE A 663 -25.84 -32.37 20.96
N PRO A 664 -25.59 -32.82 19.73
CA PRO A 664 -25.92 -32.05 18.53
C PRO A 664 -27.29 -31.39 18.55
N ASN A 665 -27.38 -30.16 18.06
CA ASN A 665 -28.65 -29.46 17.86
C ASN A 665 -29.24 -29.76 16.46
N ARG A 666 -30.48 -29.33 16.23
CA ARG A 666 -31.17 -29.49 14.93
C ARG A 666 -30.35 -28.98 13.74
N ARG A 667 -29.69 -27.83 13.88
CA ARG A 667 -28.86 -27.27 12.80
C ARG A 667 -27.72 -28.21 12.42
N TYR A 668 -27.01 -28.75 13.40
CA TYR A 668 -25.97 -29.75 13.13
C TYR A 668 -26.54 -31.04 12.56
N PHE A 669 -27.71 -31.49 13.03
CA PHE A 669 -28.41 -32.64 12.46
C PHE A 669 -28.67 -32.44 10.97
N ASP A 670 -29.22 -31.29 10.56
CA ASP A 670 -29.52 -31.00 9.15
C ASP A 670 -28.23 -30.95 8.30
N GLU A 671 -27.17 -30.31 8.80
CA GLU A 671 -25.84 -30.29 8.16
C GLU A 671 -25.24 -31.70 8.00
N TYR A 672 -25.31 -32.52 9.05
CA TYR A 672 -24.78 -33.89 9.04
C TYR A 672 -25.60 -34.80 8.15
N LEU A 673 -26.93 -34.66 8.14
CA LEU A 673 -27.82 -35.40 7.25
C LEU A 673 -27.47 -35.15 5.78
N GLU A 674 -27.30 -33.90 5.38
CA GLU A 674 -26.88 -33.55 4.01
C GLU A 674 -25.53 -34.18 3.64
N LEU A 675 -24.58 -34.21 4.58
CA LEU A 675 -23.30 -34.90 4.39
C LEU A 675 -23.50 -36.41 4.19
N GLN A 676 -24.35 -37.04 5.00
CA GLN A 676 -24.63 -38.48 4.90
C GLN A 676 -25.39 -38.82 3.62
N ILE A 677 -26.32 -37.98 3.16
CA ILE A 677 -27.00 -38.15 1.87
C ILE A 677 -25.97 -38.16 0.72
N LYS A 678 -25.03 -37.21 0.71
CA LYS A 678 -23.95 -37.15 -0.29
C LYS A 678 -23.06 -38.39 -0.25
N ASN A 679 -22.67 -38.84 0.95
CA ASN A 679 -21.86 -40.05 1.12
C ASN A 679 -22.63 -41.31 0.68
N ALA A 680 -23.90 -41.44 1.05
CA ALA A 680 -24.76 -42.56 0.71
C ALA A 680 -24.97 -42.69 -0.81
N LEU A 681 -25.17 -41.55 -1.50
CA LEU A 681 -25.26 -41.50 -2.96
C LEU A 681 -23.95 -41.87 -3.66
N ARG A 682 -22.80 -41.42 -3.11
CA ARG A 682 -21.47 -41.69 -3.69
C ARG A 682 -21.01 -43.13 -3.48
N GLU A 683 -21.18 -43.64 -2.26
CA GLU A 683 -20.69 -44.97 -1.86
C GLU A 683 -21.74 -46.07 -2.09
N HIS A 684 -22.94 -45.72 -2.57
CA HIS A 684 -24.07 -46.62 -2.70
C HIS A 684 -24.39 -47.40 -1.41
N THR A 685 -24.42 -46.68 -0.27
CA THR A 685 -24.74 -47.26 1.05
C THR A 685 -26.09 -46.76 1.56
N PRO A 686 -26.83 -47.57 2.33
CA PRO A 686 -28.08 -47.14 2.95
C PRO A 686 -27.81 -46.29 4.19
N PHE A 687 -28.81 -45.53 4.63
CA PHE A 687 -28.78 -44.90 5.95
C PHE A 687 -30.20 -44.84 6.52
N SER A 688 -30.32 -44.70 7.84
CA SER A 688 -31.61 -44.63 8.52
C SER A 688 -31.69 -43.45 9.47
N VAL A 689 -32.90 -42.96 9.68
CA VAL A 689 -33.24 -41.92 10.65
C VAL A 689 -34.25 -42.48 11.64
N ILE A 690 -34.05 -42.18 12.93
CA ILE A 690 -35.00 -42.50 14.00
C ILE A 690 -35.46 -41.17 14.61
N MET A 691 -36.74 -40.84 14.48
CA MET A 691 -37.36 -39.74 15.22
C MET A 691 -37.90 -40.27 16.54
N ILE A 692 -37.62 -39.59 17.65
CA ILE A 692 -37.93 -40.03 19.00
C ILE A 692 -38.63 -38.89 19.74
N ASP A 693 -39.73 -39.17 20.40
CA ASP A 693 -40.44 -38.21 21.24
C ASP A 693 -40.72 -38.78 22.62
N VAL A 694 -40.59 -37.93 23.64
CA VAL A 694 -40.86 -38.30 25.03
C VAL A 694 -42.36 -38.26 25.31
N ASP A 695 -42.92 -39.43 25.59
CA ASP A 695 -44.36 -39.59 25.76
C ASP A 695 -44.86 -38.78 26.96
N PHE A 696 -45.92 -37.99 26.72
CA PHE A 696 -46.58 -37.18 27.74
C PHE A 696 -45.62 -36.20 28.46
N PHE A 697 -44.58 -35.70 27.80
CA PHE A 697 -43.60 -34.80 28.42
C PHE A 697 -44.21 -33.47 28.92
N LYS A 698 -45.22 -32.93 28.22
CA LYS A 698 -45.98 -31.78 28.72
C LYS A 698 -46.59 -32.05 30.09
N LEU A 699 -47.19 -33.23 30.28
CA LEU A 699 -47.77 -33.64 31.56
C LEU A 699 -46.70 -33.82 32.64
N TYR A 700 -45.51 -34.31 32.25
CA TYR A 700 -44.35 -34.38 33.14
C TYR A 700 -43.97 -33.00 33.66
N ASN A 701 -43.83 -32.03 32.75
CA ASN A 701 -43.51 -30.63 33.10
C ASN A 701 -44.60 -29.99 33.96
N ASP A 702 -45.87 -30.21 33.63
CA ASP A 702 -46.99 -29.66 34.39
C ASP A 702 -47.04 -30.21 35.83
N PHE A 703 -46.56 -31.44 36.05
CA PHE A 703 -46.56 -32.09 37.36
C PHE A 703 -45.29 -31.82 38.19
N TYR A 704 -44.10 -31.93 37.59
CA TYR A 704 -42.81 -31.82 38.29
C TYR A 704 -42.12 -30.45 38.12
N GLY A 705 -42.60 -29.61 37.21
CA GLY A 705 -42.00 -28.33 36.85
C GLY A 705 -40.88 -28.45 35.81
N HIS A 706 -40.63 -27.37 35.08
CA HIS A 706 -39.67 -27.32 33.97
C HIS A 706 -38.25 -27.75 34.35
N GLN A 707 -37.76 -27.40 35.56
CA GLN A 707 -36.41 -27.81 35.99
C GLN A 707 -36.24 -29.34 36.08
N LYS A 708 -37.30 -30.05 36.48
CA LYS A 708 -37.31 -31.51 36.52
C LYS A 708 -37.45 -32.11 35.13
N GLY A 709 -38.20 -31.46 34.25
CA GLY A 709 -38.25 -31.82 32.83
C GLY A 709 -36.90 -31.70 32.14
N ASP A 710 -36.16 -30.62 32.39
CA ASP A 710 -34.81 -30.42 31.85
C ASP A 710 -33.86 -31.52 32.32
N GLN A 711 -33.90 -31.89 33.62
CA GLN A 711 -33.15 -33.03 34.15
C GLN A 711 -33.52 -34.35 33.46
N CYS A 712 -34.81 -34.59 33.24
CA CYS A 712 -35.28 -35.77 32.51
C CYS A 712 -34.72 -35.81 31.08
N LEU A 713 -34.71 -34.69 30.35
CA LEU A 713 -34.14 -34.64 29.01
C LEU A 713 -32.62 -34.87 29.00
N VAL A 714 -31.89 -34.33 29.99
CA VAL A 714 -30.44 -34.56 30.15
C VAL A 714 -30.15 -36.04 30.37
N GLU A 715 -30.91 -36.71 31.23
CA GLU A 715 -30.76 -38.16 31.48
C GLU A 715 -31.06 -38.98 30.22
N LEU A 716 -32.14 -38.67 29.49
CA LEU A 716 -32.49 -39.34 28.24
C LEU A 716 -31.41 -39.15 27.16
N ALA A 717 -30.88 -37.93 27.02
CA ALA A 717 -29.80 -37.62 26.09
C ALA A 717 -28.54 -38.44 26.38
N ALA A 718 -28.16 -38.58 27.65
CA ALA A 718 -27.03 -39.39 28.08
C ALA A 718 -27.24 -40.87 27.73
N ILE A 719 -28.41 -41.43 28.05
CA ILE A 719 -28.76 -42.83 27.72
C ILE A 719 -28.65 -43.05 26.21
N MET A 720 -29.20 -42.15 25.39
CA MET A 720 -29.15 -42.28 23.93
C MET A 720 -27.70 -42.21 23.42
N LYS A 721 -26.93 -41.24 23.88
CA LYS A 721 -25.53 -41.03 23.47
C LYS A 721 -24.65 -42.23 23.82
N GLU A 722 -24.81 -42.81 25.00
CA GLU A 722 -24.03 -43.98 25.46
C GLU A 722 -24.39 -45.28 24.71
N ASN A 723 -25.60 -45.36 24.16
CA ASN A 723 -26.11 -46.56 23.49
C ASN A 723 -26.06 -46.49 21.95
N LEU A 724 -25.55 -45.40 21.38
CA LEU A 724 -25.13 -45.31 19.98
C LEU A 724 -23.66 -45.75 19.85
N CYS A 725 -23.44 -47.02 19.56
CA CYS A 725 -22.13 -47.65 19.69
C CYS A 725 -21.17 -47.41 18.51
N ARG A 726 -21.60 -46.75 17.42
CA ARG A 726 -20.76 -46.52 16.24
C ARG A 726 -20.31 -45.05 16.17
N PRO A 727 -19.05 -44.77 15.79
CA PRO A 727 -18.53 -43.39 15.70
C PRO A 727 -19.27 -42.45 14.74
N LEU A 728 -20.01 -43.00 13.78
CA LEU A 728 -20.79 -42.24 12.79
C LEU A 728 -22.28 -42.10 13.18
N ASP A 729 -22.73 -42.81 14.21
CA ASP A 729 -24.09 -42.67 14.69
C ASP A 729 -24.16 -41.41 15.55
N ILE A 730 -25.14 -40.55 15.30
CA ILE A 730 -25.37 -39.36 16.11
C ILE A 730 -26.80 -39.34 16.66
N VAL A 731 -26.96 -38.77 17.85
CA VAL A 731 -28.25 -38.33 18.40
C VAL A 731 -28.24 -36.81 18.50
N ALA A 732 -29.32 -36.17 18.08
CA ALA A 732 -29.48 -34.73 18.13
C ALA A 732 -30.80 -34.36 18.82
N ARG A 733 -30.86 -33.19 19.47
CA ARG A 733 -32.13 -32.60 19.89
C ARG A 733 -32.77 -31.92 18.68
N TYR A 734 -33.92 -32.43 18.25
CA TYR A 734 -34.63 -31.92 17.08
C TYR A 734 -35.53 -30.72 17.41
N GLY A 735 -36.11 -30.71 18.61
CA GLY A 735 -36.86 -29.56 19.15
C GLY A 735 -37.67 -29.93 20.39
N GLY A 736 -37.73 -29.07 21.41
CA GLY A 736 -38.49 -29.37 22.63
C GLY A 736 -38.02 -30.67 23.29
N GLU A 737 -38.90 -31.66 23.34
CA GLU A 737 -38.71 -33.03 23.82
C GLU A 737 -38.38 -34.06 22.72
N GLU A 738 -38.22 -33.62 21.47
CA GLU A 738 -37.94 -34.49 20.33
C GLU A 738 -36.43 -34.66 20.12
N PHE A 739 -36.03 -35.92 19.90
CA PHE A 739 -34.68 -36.33 19.55
C PHE A 739 -34.69 -36.98 18.17
N CYS A 740 -33.56 -36.91 17.48
CA CYS A 740 -33.42 -37.56 16.19
C CYS A 740 -32.04 -38.22 16.07
N CYS A 741 -32.01 -39.47 15.60
CA CYS A 741 -30.78 -40.20 15.35
C CYS A 741 -30.53 -40.37 13.85
N ILE A 742 -29.27 -40.25 13.44
CA ILE A 742 -28.82 -40.62 12.08
C ILE A 742 -27.90 -41.82 12.19
N LEU A 743 -28.19 -42.86 11.43
CA LEU A 743 -27.45 -44.13 11.41
C LEU A 743 -26.90 -44.41 9.99
N PRO A 744 -25.69 -43.92 9.67
CA PRO A 744 -25.05 -44.17 8.37
C PRO A 744 -24.78 -45.66 8.14
N GLY A 745 -24.85 -46.11 6.89
CA GLY A 745 -24.62 -47.51 6.52
C GLY A 745 -25.65 -48.50 7.08
N THR A 746 -26.76 -48.01 7.64
CA THR A 746 -27.70 -48.83 8.40
C THR A 746 -29.03 -48.95 7.67
N VAL A 747 -29.44 -50.20 7.44
CA VAL A 747 -30.77 -50.53 6.91
C VAL A 747 -31.81 -50.52 8.03
N GLU A 748 -33.06 -50.47 7.61
CA GLU A 748 -34.26 -50.46 8.46
C GLU A 748 -34.26 -51.47 9.62
N SER A 749 -33.87 -52.73 9.39
CA SER A 749 -33.80 -53.74 10.47
C SER A 749 -32.74 -53.40 11.53
N GLY A 750 -31.57 -52.90 11.10
CA GLY A 750 -30.53 -52.47 12.01
C GLY A 750 -30.91 -51.21 12.78
N ALA A 751 -31.67 -50.31 12.16
CA ALA A 751 -32.23 -49.15 12.86
C ALA A 751 -33.27 -49.56 13.90
N ALA A 752 -34.11 -50.57 13.61
CA ALA A 752 -35.04 -51.15 14.56
C ALA A 752 -34.33 -51.78 15.76
N ASP A 753 -33.22 -52.49 15.55
CA ASP A 753 -32.40 -53.04 16.65
C ASP A 753 -31.82 -51.94 17.54
N VAL A 754 -31.39 -50.81 16.94
CA VAL A 754 -30.91 -49.64 17.70
C VAL A 754 -32.05 -49.01 18.49
N ALA A 755 -33.21 -48.79 17.87
CA ALA A 755 -34.39 -48.22 18.54
C ALA A 755 -34.87 -49.10 19.69
N GLN A 756 -34.90 -50.42 19.51
CA GLN A 756 -35.28 -51.38 20.54
C GLN A 756 -34.32 -51.30 21.72
N ARG A 757 -33.01 -51.31 21.47
CA ARG A 757 -32.01 -51.14 22.52
C ARG A 757 -32.19 -49.83 23.29
N LEU A 758 -32.43 -48.72 22.59
CA LEU A 758 -32.69 -47.42 23.22
C LEU A 758 -33.95 -47.46 24.10
N GLN A 759 -35.04 -48.05 23.59
CA GLN A 759 -36.30 -48.18 24.34
C GLN A 759 -36.12 -49.04 25.60
N GLU A 760 -35.44 -50.19 25.50
CA GLU A 760 -35.14 -51.08 26.62
C GLU A 760 -34.29 -50.37 27.69
N ARG A 761 -33.25 -49.64 27.28
CA ARG A 761 -32.38 -48.90 28.21
C ARG A 761 -33.08 -47.75 28.92
N ILE A 762 -33.96 -47.04 28.22
CA ILE A 762 -34.79 -45.99 28.83
C ILE A 762 -35.76 -46.61 29.86
N ALA A 763 -36.37 -47.75 29.52
CA ALA A 763 -37.25 -48.47 30.44
C ALA A 763 -36.50 -49.01 31.67
N GLU A 764 -35.28 -49.55 31.49
CA GLU A 764 -34.41 -50.02 32.58
C GLU A 764 -33.98 -48.90 33.53
N HIS A 765 -33.70 -47.71 32.99
CA HIS A 765 -33.33 -46.53 33.79
C HIS A 765 -34.51 -46.01 34.65
N ALA A 766 -35.75 -46.33 34.26
CA ALA A 766 -36.95 -46.19 35.06
C ALA A 766 -37.18 -44.79 35.67
N ILE A 767 -37.02 -43.72 34.86
CA ILE A 767 -37.27 -42.34 35.29
C ILE A 767 -38.74 -42.21 35.75
N PRO A 768 -39.03 -41.82 37.00
CA PRO A 768 -40.41 -41.79 37.51
C PRO A 768 -41.29 -40.76 36.78
N HIS A 769 -42.48 -41.16 36.37
CA HIS A 769 -43.52 -40.30 35.79
C HIS A 769 -44.89 -40.59 36.45
N ALA A 770 -45.08 -40.13 37.70
CA ALA A 770 -46.28 -40.48 38.47
C ALA A 770 -47.59 -39.90 37.89
N ALA A 771 -47.49 -38.89 37.01
CA ALA A 771 -48.65 -38.24 36.42
C ALA A 771 -49.31 -39.08 35.30
N THR A 772 -48.60 -40.05 34.72
CA THR A 772 -49.15 -40.94 33.67
C THR A 772 -50.00 -42.08 34.21
N SER A 773 -49.98 -42.35 35.52
CA SER A 773 -50.77 -43.39 36.21
C SER A 773 -52.29 -43.35 35.95
N ARG A 774 -52.83 -42.23 35.42
CA ARG A 774 -54.24 -42.06 35.02
C ARG A 774 -54.50 -42.19 33.52
N MET A 775 -53.45 -42.26 32.70
CA MET A 775 -53.52 -42.18 31.23
C MET A 775 -52.80 -43.34 30.52
N SER A 776 -51.89 -44.04 31.18
CA SER A 776 -51.22 -45.25 30.68
C SER A 776 -50.93 -46.22 31.83
N ASP A 777 -50.64 -47.49 31.49
CA ASP A 777 -50.24 -48.52 32.46
C ASP A 777 -48.76 -48.39 32.90
N SER A 778 -48.11 -47.23 32.66
CA SER A 778 -46.71 -46.96 32.98
C SER A 778 -46.57 -45.80 33.97
N ASP A 779 -45.81 -46.04 35.04
CA ASP A 779 -45.44 -45.02 36.04
C ASP A 779 -44.02 -44.44 35.79
N VAL A 780 -43.45 -44.72 34.61
CA VAL A 780 -42.13 -44.26 34.18
C VAL A 780 -42.19 -43.55 32.83
N VAL A 781 -41.19 -42.71 32.56
CA VAL A 781 -41.02 -42.03 31.27
C VAL A 781 -40.82 -43.05 30.16
N THR A 782 -41.60 -42.92 29.10
CA THR A 782 -41.50 -43.75 27.89
C THR A 782 -41.25 -42.87 26.67
N VAL A 783 -40.83 -43.49 25.57
CA VAL A 783 -40.61 -42.81 24.30
C VAL A 783 -41.32 -43.52 23.17
N SER A 784 -41.84 -42.75 22.22
CA SER A 784 -42.32 -43.25 20.93
C SER A 784 -41.25 -43.01 19.87
N MET A 785 -41.06 -43.98 18.97
CA MET A 785 -40.02 -43.89 17.93
C MET A 785 -40.58 -44.19 16.55
N GLY A 786 -40.24 -43.34 15.58
CA GLY A 786 -40.52 -43.53 14.16
C GLY A 786 -39.24 -43.74 13.38
N ILE A 787 -39.16 -44.81 12.59
CA ILE A 787 -37.96 -45.17 11.82
C ILE A 787 -38.25 -45.04 10.34
N ALA A 788 -37.32 -44.45 9.59
CA ALA A 788 -37.30 -44.55 8.13
C ALA A 788 -35.88 -44.81 7.62
N ALA A 789 -35.78 -45.65 6.59
CA ALA A 789 -34.53 -45.93 5.91
C ALA A 789 -34.57 -45.40 4.48
N TRP A 790 -33.43 -44.94 3.99
CA TRP A 790 -33.21 -44.73 2.57
C TRP A 790 -32.16 -45.70 2.05
N LYS A 791 -32.40 -46.23 0.85
CA LYS A 791 -31.51 -47.19 0.19
C LYS A 791 -31.26 -46.73 -1.25
N PRO A 792 -30.04 -46.90 -1.78
CA PRO A 792 -29.75 -46.62 -3.18
C PRO A 792 -30.67 -47.40 -4.12
N GLY A 793 -31.11 -46.77 -5.21
CA GLY A 793 -31.99 -47.38 -6.22
C GLY A 793 -33.49 -47.34 -5.91
N THR A 794 -33.91 -46.68 -4.81
CA THR A 794 -35.32 -46.37 -4.55
C THR A 794 -35.76 -45.12 -5.33
N GLU A 795 -37.04 -45.06 -5.74
CA GLU A 795 -37.60 -43.87 -6.42
C GLU A 795 -37.82 -42.69 -5.46
N THR A 796 -37.72 -42.93 -4.16
CA THR A 796 -37.91 -41.93 -3.11
C THR A 796 -36.65 -41.10 -2.90
N SER A 797 -36.84 -39.77 -2.80
CA SER A 797 -35.76 -38.85 -2.52
C SER A 797 -35.14 -39.14 -1.14
N PRO A 798 -33.80 -39.18 -1.01
CA PRO A 798 -33.13 -39.31 0.29
C PRO A 798 -33.52 -38.20 1.27
N HIS A 799 -33.86 -37.00 0.77
CA HIS A 799 -34.35 -35.88 1.60
C HIS A 799 -35.72 -36.15 2.24
N ALA A 800 -36.51 -37.10 1.74
CA ALA A 800 -37.82 -37.44 2.30
C ALA A 800 -37.74 -38.32 3.56
N VAL A 801 -36.56 -38.84 3.91
CA VAL A 801 -36.37 -39.79 5.02
C VAL A 801 -36.81 -39.24 6.38
N VAL A 802 -36.58 -37.95 6.65
CA VAL A 802 -36.98 -37.31 7.92
C VAL A 802 -38.50 -37.23 8.02
N GLY A 803 -39.17 -36.79 6.95
CA GLY A 803 -40.64 -36.72 6.91
C GLY A 803 -41.30 -38.09 7.04
N ARG A 804 -40.69 -39.14 6.50
CA ARG A 804 -41.16 -40.53 6.67
C ARG A 804 -40.96 -41.04 8.11
N ALA A 805 -39.83 -40.72 8.73
CA ALA A 805 -39.59 -41.07 10.14
C ALA A 805 -40.58 -40.33 11.07
N ASP A 806 -40.87 -39.06 10.78
CA ASP A 806 -41.88 -38.28 11.50
C ASP A 806 -43.30 -38.86 11.35
N ALA A 807 -43.69 -39.26 10.14
CA ALA A 807 -44.97 -39.94 9.90
C ALA A 807 -45.08 -41.26 10.69
N ALA A 808 -44.01 -42.06 10.75
CA ALA A 808 -43.97 -43.27 11.57
C ALA A 808 -44.05 -42.95 13.08
N LEU A 809 -43.40 -41.88 13.53
CA LEU A 809 -43.49 -41.44 14.92
C LEU A 809 -44.93 -41.03 15.29
N TYR A 810 -45.61 -40.33 14.39
CA TYR A 810 -47.01 -39.97 14.54
C TYR A 810 -47.90 -41.22 14.69
N GLU A 811 -47.67 -42.25 13.88
CA GLU A 811 -48.35 -43.55 14.02
C GLU A 811 -48.04 -44.23 15.36
N ALA A 812 -46.78 -44.21 15.81
CA ALA A 812 -46.37 -44.75 17.11
C ALA A 812 -47.14 -44.09 18.26
N LYS A 813 -47.28 -42.75 18.22
CA LYS A 813 -48.03 -41.98 19.22
C LYS A 813 -49.52 -42.33 19.22
N HIS A 814 -50.14 -42.53 18.05
CA HIS A 814 -51.57 -42.86 17.94
C HIS A 814 -51.92 -44.30 18.25
N ALA A 815 -51.02 -45.24 17.96
CA ALA A 815 -51.26 -46.64 18.22
C ALA A 815 -51.19 -47.00 19.72
N GLY A 816 -50.85 -46.04 20.59
CA GLY A 816 -50.86 -46.18 22.04
C GLY A 816 -49.53 -45.85 22.72
N ARG A 817 -48.61 -45.16 22.02
CA ARG A 817 -47.29 -44.73 22.56
C ARG A 817 -46.39 -45.88 23.01
N ASN A 818 -45.23 -45.56 23.60
CA ASN A 818 -44.21 -46.51 24.07
C ASN A 818 -43.93 -47.64 23.07
N ARG A 819 -43.66 -47.27 21.82
CA ARG A 819 -43.46 -48.25 20.74
C ARG A 819 -42.60 -47.70 19.62
N ILE A 820 -42.12 -48.63 18.83
CA ILE A 820 -41.34 -48.38 17.63
C ILE A 820 -42.23 -48.69 16.43
N VAL A 821 -42.38 -47.72 15.53
CA VAL A 821 -43.02 -47.91 14.23
C VAL A 821 -41.99 -47.66 13.15
N VAL A 822 -42.00 -48.52 12.14
CA VAL A 822 -41.09 -48.45 11.01
C VAL A 822 -41.91 -48.10 9.78
N HIS A 823 -41.55 -47.00 9.12
CA HIS A 823 -42.23 -46.53 7.91
C HIS A 823 -42.07 -47.55 6.79
N ARG A 824 -43.19 -48.09 6.30
CA ARG A 824 -43.23 -48.97 5.14
C ARG A 824 -43.57 -48.16 3.90
N ASP A 825 -42.77 -48.33 2.85
CA ASP A 825 -43.02 -47.72 1.53
C ASP A 825 -44.24 -48.33 0.82
#